data_AF-A0A950DG46-F1
#
_entry.id   AF-A0A950DG46-F1
#
_cell.length_a   1.000
_cell.length_b   1.000
_cell.length_c   1.000
_cell.angle_alpha   90.00
_cell.angle_beta   90.00
_cell.angle_gamma   90.00
#
_symmetry.space_group_name_H-M   'P 1'
#
loop_
_entity.id
_entity.type
_entity.pdbx_description
1 polymer ?
#
loop_
_entity_poly.entity_id
_entity_poly.type
_entity_poly.pdbx_seq_one_letter_code
_entity_poly.pdbx_strand_id
1 'polypeptide(L)'
;MRVNRRWIALVISAGLVFALGVQPKGGEEGPKTPPASLHDSFETAQVAWEREHTDTTINLIAQDRSVRAAHDGNLSEHFQFDADTGSQFFVSYALPKIPVTDRLQAVLHVRANRAGVQLFGRVVLPADIDSETRAPSFVLIQGTIYDRVDRWQRLELTDMLPSIERQARVLRASSRRPVSLKGAYLERLVVNLMGGSGASEVFLDDLSVSPVPGELLTSWTTPEARKSLPDKPVGGSRPSAGKTVIDPIVRLDRNRLRRQGEDRKYHDWLPTAIDAPGADVTELRRYGFDVLVDDRKSDPERIKTAIDKGFLLMPRLSTISAKTDPHELLEEVGAYPHKDVVAFWQIGESLGRKREMKSRDEELSRARKVVTAMRQLPAEFSRITTGLVDGDLPLFSRAPGNLDTIGIQPQLWASSQEFLESLEFLKQRRQLTARSNLGGLFWAWIPTTAAAVVRANIWGDDVPPSWGVPQVGHEQLRLMTYMALSAGYRGLGFLGDADLTRPAGRALLIELAFLNEEIDLCESILARSADPIPVYHVFDPDPPDLPPPGTPPGTRVKPQKEFAPKPGLLASAIAAERKGALLLLADYAGNAQFQPPQMAARNLVIRANMPESAQAFEISPGEVKLLPRERAPGGTQIIVDEFCTTAMILCTTDLGLKERVEAAIARVRPLAVQLAIEQAELMLQAVAELTGRLNADGQHLITADELKRRADAGIVAKPTDERDLLAKAESSIKSAREAQEREDFALAWAEARRAGRPLRTLMFGHWVKANGTLAGAAGGSFSKPADRSPEPIPVLIKPVCCAPCVAFNTLPELYFWVDWIKGKPGYKFGANRIPSGSFDDPKAMTEAGWVNVDHEFDGITAKMSTVPREGKPGNRMIRMSVEPKNKEELDNNLPFFDFPVAAIRTPAIKADAKNLIRISVQVKRSIASAPGMGGIIVRDSLGGEQLQYRTSDPIPSFSRVVIYRKAPTDCSFTVTFGLAGYGEAFFDDFRVEFVEADEASGGSDIAQAPANRTARQPPSPDPSLPPTAISPSGSRTRRQ
;
A
#
# COMPACT_ATOMS: atom_id res chain seq x y z
N MET A 1 15.15 -37.26 9.69
CA MET A 1 16.28 -37.28 8.73
C MET A 1 17.28 -36.21 9.15
N ARG A 2 18.53 -36.58 9.43
CA ARG A 2 19.64 -35.67 9.75
C ARG A 2 20.30 -35.21 8.45
N VAL A 3 20.56 -33.92 8.29
CA VAL A 3 21.42 -33.39 7.22
C VAL A 3 22.45 -32.44 7.84
N ASN A 4 23.72 -32.76 7.60
CA ASN A 4 24.92 -32.09 8.10
C ASN A 4 25.22 -30.80 7.32
N ARG A 5 25.61 -29.74 8.03
CA ARG A 5 26.31 -28.55 7.50
C ARG A 5 27.81 -28.69 7.77
N ARG A 6 28.66 -28.39 6.79
CA ARG A 6 30.11 -28.18 6.97
C ARG A 6 30.49 -26.76 6.58
N TRP A 7 31.18 -26.10 7.50
CA TRP A 7 31.88 -24.82 7.38
C TRP A 7 33.31 -25.07 6.86
N ILE A 8 33.84 -24.13 6.07
CA ILE A 8 35.29 -23.96 5.88
C ILE A 8 35.61 -22.47 5.99
N ALA A 9 36.48 -22.15 6.95
CA ALA A 9 37.12 -20.86 7.15
C ALA A 9 38.40 -20.79 6.31
N LEU A 10 38.78 -19.59 5.83
CA LEU A 10 40.12 -19.36 5.29
C LEU A 10 40.70 -18.07 5.85
N VAL A 11 41.91 -18.22 6.39
CA VAL A 11 42.77 -17.25 7.05
C VAL A 11 43.59 -16.50 6.00
N ILE A 12 43.70 -15.18 6.12
CA ILE A 12 44.61 -14.35 5.31
C ILE A 12 45.87 -14.10 6.13
N SER A 13 47.03 -14.44 5.56
CA SER A 13 48.35 -14.14 6.11
C SER A 13 49.17 -13.37 5.07
N ALA A 14 49.82 -12.30 5.52
CA ALA A 14 50.67 -11.41 4.75
C ALA A 14 52.05 -12.01 4.45
N GLY A 15 52.71 -11.55 3.38
CA GLY A 15 54.12 -11.83 3.09
C GLY A 15 54.63 -11.08 1.86
N LEU A 16 55.52 -10.11 2.10
CA LEU A 16 56.18 -9.20 1.16
C LEU A 16 57.61 -9.71 0.89
N VAL A 17 58.08 -9.89 -0.35
CA VAL A 17 59.53 -9.87 -0.72
C VAL A 17 59.74 -9.41 -2.18
N PHE A 18 60.68 -8.48 -2.32
CA PHE A 18 61.29 -7.86 -3.50
C PHE A 18 62.05 -8.81 -4.44
N ALA A 19 62.11 -8.49 -5.74
CA ALA A 19 63.26 -8.80 -6.60
C ALA A 19 63.42 -7.76 -7.72
N LEU A 20 64.61 -7.15 -7.76
CA LEU A 20 65.08 -6.16 -8.73
C LEU A 20 65.68 -6.84 -9.97
N GLY A 21 65.32 -6.31 -11.16
CA GLY A 21 66.21 -5.95 -12.27
C GLY A 21 66.99 -7.03 -13.04
N VAL A 22 66.62 -7.23 -14.32
CA VAL A 22 67.56 -7.41 -15.45
C VAL A 22 66.93 -6.81 -16.72
N GLN A 23 67.60 -5.86 -17.37
CA GLN A 23 67.32 -5.47 -18.76
C GLN A 23 68.04 -6.40 -19.75
N PRO A 24 67.43 -6.69 -20.91
CA PRO A 24 68.17 -6.90 -22.15
C PRO A 24 67.95 -5.76 -23.15
N LYS A 25 69.03 -5.46 -23.87
CA LYS A 25 69.22 -4.42 -24.88
C LYS A 25 68.33 -4.57 -26.11
N GLY A 26 67.83 -3.42 -26.57
CA GLY A 26 67.81 -2.92 -27.96
C GLY A 26 67.53 -3.92 -29.09
N GLY A 27 66.26 -3.96 -29.51
CA GLY A 27 65.88 -4.15 -30.91
C GLY A 27 65.37 -2.81 -31.44
N GLU A 28 65.90 -2.36 -32.57
CA GLU A 28 65.46 -1.17 -33.29
C GLU A 28 63.98 -1.33 -33.71
N GLU A 29 63.07 -0.65 -33.01
CA GLU A 29 61.77 -0.29 -33.57
C GLU A 29 61.91 1.11 -34.17
N GLY A 30 61.72 1.21 -35.50
CA GLY A 30 61.61 2.48 -36.21
C GLY A 30 60.53 3.39 -35.59
N PRO A 31 60.50 4.68 -35.94
CA PRO A 31 59.66 5.67 -35.26
C PRO A 31 58.21 5.20 -35.27
N LYS A 32 57.69 4.77 -34.10
CA LYS A 32 56.27 4.50 -33.90
C LYS A 32 55.58 5.86 -33.97
N THR A 33 55.16 6.24 -35.17
CA THR A 33 54.26 7.36 -35.39
C THR A 33 53.11 7.22 -34.38
N PRO A 34 52.90 8.20 -33.49
CA PRO A 34 51.80 8.13 -32.54
C PRO A 34 50.49 7.91 -33.32
N PRO A 35 49.59 7.03 -32.85
CA PRO A 35 48.33 6.78 -33.53
C PRO A 35 47.61 8.11 -33.75
N ALA A 36 47.19 8.37 -34.99
CA ALA A 36 46.58 9.64 -35.36
C ALA A 36 45.39 9.94 -34.42
N SER A 37 45.43 11.12 -33.79
CA SER A 37 44.46 11.55 -32.79
C SER A 37 43.68 12.75 -33.30
N LEU A 38 42.37 12.74 -33.08
CA LEU A 38 41.55 13.95 -33.21
C LEU A 38 41.75 14.76 -31.94
N HIS A 39 42.18 16.01 -32.07
CA HIS A 39 42.45 16.89 -30.95
C HIS A 39 41.82 18.26 -31.20
N ASP A 40 41.16 18.80 -30.18
CA ASP A 40 40.55 20.12 -30.18
C ASP A 40 40.91 20.84 -28.87
N SER A 41 41.63 21.95 -29.01
CA SER A 41 42.11 22.79 -27.91
C SER A 41 41.16 23.95 -27.57
N PHE A 42 40.00 24.06 -28.23
CA PHE A 42 38.97 25.07 -27.94
C PHE A 42 39.41 26.56 -28.05
N GLU A 43 40.45 26.84 -28.86
CA GLU A 43 41.02 28.19 -29.04
C GLU A 43 40.27 29.08 -30.03
N THR A 44 39.17 28.61 -30.62
CA THR A 44 38.39 29.41 -31.56
C THR A 44 37.37 30.28 -30.82
N ALA A 45 36.82 31.30 -31.50
CA ALA A 45 35.82 32.19 -30.91
C ALA A 45 34.41 31.57 -30.78
N GLN A 46 34.14 30.40 -31.37
CA GLN A 46 32.81 29.79 -31.40
C GLN A 46 32.70 28.65 -30.39
N VAL A 47 31.52 28.45 -29.81
CA VAL A 47 31.25 27.34 -28.88
C VAL A 47 31.00 26.02 -29.63
N ALA A 48 31.59 24.92 -29.14
CA ALA A 48 31.59 23.62 -29.80
C ALA A 48 30.60 22.64 -29.18
N TRP A 49 30.30 22.76 -27.88
CA TRP A 49 29.39 21.87 -27.18
C TRP A 49 27.93 22.30 -27.38
N GLU A 50 27.05 21.34 -27.66
CA GLU A 50 25.63 21.57 -27.92
C GLU A 50 24.76 20.99 -26.81
N ARG A 51 23.73 21.74 -26.40
CA ARG A 51 22.79 21.31 -25.36
C ARG A 51 21.86 20.22 -25.93
N GLU A 52 21.73 19.11 -25.22
CA GLU A 52 20.90 17.96 -25.63
C GLU A 52 19.66 17.83 -24.74
N HIS A 53 19.84 17.29 -23.53
CA HIS A 53 18.74 16.92 -22.64
C HIS A 53 19.02 17.35 -21.20
N THR A 54 17.99 17.84 -20.52
CA THR A 54 18.03 18.23 -19.11
C THR A 54 16.81 17.63 -18.39
N ASP A 55 17.03 16.99 -17.24
CA ASP A 55 15.96 16.43 -16.39
C ASP A 55 15.45 17.43 -15.35
N THR A 56 16.00 18.65 -15.35
CA THR A 56 15.71 19.74 -14.41
C THR A 56 15.64 21.07 -15.14
N THR A 57 15.05 22.09 -14.51
CA THR A 57 15.20 23.47 -14.98
C THR A 57 16.65 23.89 -14.81
N ILE A 58 17.26 24.31 -15.91
CA ILE A 58 18.60 24.91 -15.95
C ILE A 58 18.44 26.36 -16.35
N ASN A 59 18.72 27.28 -15.43
CA ASN A 59 18.89 28.68 -15.75
C ASN A 59 20.33 28.89 -16.23
N LEU A 60 20.55 28.75 -17.55
CA LEU A 60 21.86 28.97 -18.15
C LEU A 60 22.18 30.47 -18.18
N ILE A 61 23.19 30.87 -17.41
CA ILE A 61 23.65 32.26 -17.27
C ILE A 61 24.63 32.59 -18.40
N ALA A 62 25.56 31.68 -18.71
CA ALA A 62 26.54 31.86 -19.77
C ALA A 62 26.95 30.52 -20.42
N GLN A 63 27.15 30.55 -21.74
CA GLN A 63 27.93 29.58 -22.49
C GLN A 63 28.82 30.36 -23.46
N ASP A 64 30.12 30.39 -23.22
CA ASP A 64 31.08 31.21 -23.97
C ASP A 64 32.48 30.58 -24.01
N ARG A 65 33.31 31.08 -24.93
CA ARG A 65 34.76 30.82 -24.95
C ARG A 65 35.42 31.76 -23.97
N SER A 66 35.99 31.23 -22.89
CA SER A 66 36.40 32.02 -21.74
C SER A 66 37.90 31.96 -21.49
N VAL A 67 38.50 33.13 -21.23
CA VAL A 67 39.88 33.28 -20.73
C VAL A 67 39.99 33.08 -19.20
N ARG A 68 38.86 32.83 -18.52
CA ARG A 68 38.81 32.77 -17.04
C ARG A 68 39.54 31.56 -16.47
N ALA A 69 39.58 30.47 -17.23
CA ALA A 69 40.37 29.29 -16.94
C ALA A 69 40.66 28.58 -18.27
N ALA A 70 41.91 28.20 -18.50
CA ALA A 70 42.33 27.30 -19.58
C ALA A 70 43.25 26.22 -19.00
N HIS A 71 43.22 25.04 -19.59
CA HIS A 71 44.13 23.92 -19.33
C HIS A 71 45.26 23.92 -20.37
N ASP A 72 44.91 24.06 -21.65
CA ASP A 72 45.84 24.23 -22.76
C ASP A 72 45.47 25.51 -23.53
N GLY A 73 46.47 26.24 -24.04
CA GLY A 73 46.21 27.54 -24.69
C GLY A 73 45.71 28.65 -23.74
N ASN A 74 44.81 29.51 -24.24
CA ASN A 74 44.29 30.69 -23.54
C ASN A 74 42.77 30.65 -23.30
N LEU A 75 42.03 29.74 -23.94
CA LEU A 75 40.57 29.67 -23.92
C LEU A 75 40.09 28.28 -23.51
N SER A 76 38.92 28.22 -22.86
CA SER A 76 38.16 26.97 -22.69
C SER A 76 36.67 27.21 -22.92
N GLU A 77 35.88 26.14 -23.13
CA GLU A 77 34.42 26.31 -23.12
C GLU A 77 33.89 26.40 -21.69
N HIS A 78 33.23 27.51 -21.39
CA HIS A 78 32.70 27.81 -20.06
C HIS A 78 31.19 27.72 -20.04
N PHE A 79 30.66 27.06 -19.01
CA PHE A 79 29.24 26.98 -18.68
C PHE A 79 29.02 27.54 -17.28
N GLN A 80 28.15 28.55 -17.18
CA GLN A 80 27.65 29.05 -15.90
C GLN A 80 26.15 28.91 -15.87
N PHE A 81 25.62 28.24 -14.85
CA PHE A 81 24.19 28.00 -14.75
C PHE A 81 23.74 27.82 -13.31
N ASP A 82 22.47 28.07 -13.06
CA ASP A 82 21.78 27.64 -11.84
C ASP A 82 20.90 26.44 -12.17
N ALA A 83 21.07 25.35 -11.43
CA ALA A 83 20.35 24.11 -11.67
C ALA A 83 19.47 23.77 -10.47
N ASP A 84 18.20 23.46 -10.72
CA ASP A 84 17.34 22.89 -9.69
C ASP A 84 17.77 21.45 -9.33
N THR A 85 16.97 20.74 -8.53
CA THR A 85 17.25 19.36 -8.13
C THR A 85 17.16 18.41 -9.35
N GLY A 86 18.29 18.28 -10.04
CA GLY A 86 18.48 17.50 -11.27
C GLY A 86 19.63 16.51 -11.16
N SER A 87 19.73 15.62 -12.16
CA SER A 87 20.80 14.64 -12.28
C SER A 87 21.36 14.61 -13.69
N GLN A 88 20.69 15.28 -14.64
CA GLN A 88 21.04 15.29 -16.05
C GLN A 88 21.01 16.71 -16.59
N PHE A 89 22.17 17.16 -17.06
CA PHE A 89 22.33 18.30 -17.93
C PHE A 89 23.38 17.90 -18.96
N PHE A 90 22.91 17.29 -20.03
CA PHE A 90 23.76 16.74 -21.07
C PHE A 90 24.09 17.79 -22.13
N VAL A 91 25.38 18.01 -22.33
CA VAL A 91 25.94 18.70 -23.49
C VAL A 91 26.70 17.70 -24.35
N SER A 92 26.72 17.88 -25.66
CA SER A 92 27.37 16.95 -26.59
C SER A 92 28.34 17.63 -27.54
N TYR A 93 29.35 16.88 -27.97
CA TYR A 93 30.36 17.25 -28.94
C TYR A 93 30.33 16.24 -30.08
N ALA A 94 30.12 16.71 -31.32
CA ALA A 94 29.98 15.85 -32.49
C ALA A 94 31.34 15.35 -33.01
N LEU A 95 31.46 14.03 -33.22
CA LEU A 95 32.66 13.37 -33.74
C LEU A 95 32.44 12.79 -35.16
N PRO A 96 33.50 12.57 -35.95
CA PRO A 96 33.39 11.89 -37.23
C PRO A 96 33.23 10.39 -37.02
N LYS A 97 32.01 9.86 -36.94
CA LYS A 97 31.64 8.41 -36.87
C LYS A 97 32.83 7.44 -36.69
N ILE A 98 33.49 7.48 -35.53
CA ILE A 98 34.79 6.85 -35.32
C ILE A 98 34.55 5.36 -35.05
N PRO A 99 35.08 4.41 -35.84
CA PRO A 99 34.89 2.99 -35.59
C PRO A 99 35.39 2.61 -34.19
N VAL A 100 34.59 1.86 -33.44
CA VAL A 100 35.00 1.42 -32.10
C VAL A 100 36.04 0.30 -32.20
N THR A 101 37.22 0.54 -31.65
CA THR A 101 38.29 -0.45 -31.49
C THR A 101 38.59 -0.73 -30.02
N ASP A 102 39.32 -1.80 -29.73
CA ASP A 102 39.81 -2.15 -28.39
C ASP A 102 40.71 -1.06 -27.76
N ARG A 103 41.46 -0.33 -28.60
CA ARG A 103 42.35 0.76 -28.20
C ARG A 103 41.72 2.16 -28.24
N LEU A 104 40.43 2.28 -28.56
CA LEU A 104 39.77 3.58 -28.66
C LEU A 104 39.59 4.21 -27.28
N GLN A 105 40.16 5.39 -27.11
CA GLN A 105 40.02 6.23 -25.93
C GLN A 105 39.63 7.66 -26.30
N ALA A 106 38.83 8.29 -25.45
CA ALA A 106 38.54 9.72 -25.51
C ALA A 106 38.83 10.36 -24.15
N VAL A 107 39.46 11.53 -24.18
CA VAL A 107 39.95 12.25 -23.01
C VAL A 107 39.49 13.69 -23.10
N LEU A 108 38.99 14.24 -21.99
CA LEU A 108 38.58 15.63 -21.85
C LEU A 108 39.07 16.18 -20.51
N HIS A 109 39.65 17.37 -20.49
CA HIS A 109 39.98 18.05 -19.25
C HIS A 109 38.80 18.90 -18.77
N VAL A 110 38.44 18.72 -17.50
CA VAL A 110 37.29 19.38 -16.89
C VAL A 110 37.74 20.08 -15.61
N ARG A 111 37.24 21.29 -15.39
CA ARG A 111 37.33 22.00 -14.11
C ARG A 111 35.95 22.52 -13.74
N ALA A 112 35.46 22.14 -12.58
CA ALA A 112 34.16 22.57 -12.07
C ALA A 112 34.22 22.94 -10.59
N ASN A 113 33.38 23.88 -10.17
CA ASN A 113 33.22 24.27 -8.77
C ASN A 113 32.43 23.24 -7.92
N ARG A 114 32.05 22.11 -8.52
CA ARG A 114 31.34 21.00 -7.86
C ARG A 114 31.77 19.64 -8.42
N ALA A 115 31.72 18.61 -7.57
CA ALA A 115 31.93 17.23 -7.98
C ALA A 115 30.67 16.68 -8.68
N GLY A 116 30.81 15.74 -9.60
CA GLY A 116 29.70 15.01 -10.22
C GLY A 116 29.63 15.11 -11.75
N VAL A 117 30.40 16.02 -12.38
CA VAL A 117 30.47 16.11 -13.85
C VAL A 117 31.00 14.79 -14.42
N GLN A 118 30.32 14.20 -15.39
CA GLN A 118 30.70 12.89 -15.91
C GLN A 118 30.73 12.86 -17.44
N LEU A 119 31.78 12.23 -18.00
CA LEU A 119 31.94 12.03 -19.45
C LEU A 119 31.25 10.75 -19.92
N PHE A 120 30.63 10.80 -21.09
CA PHE A 120 29.95 9.71 -21.76
C PHE A 120 30.29 9.67 -23.26
N GLY A 121 30.23 8.49 -23.87
CA GLY A 121 30.35 8.29 -25.32
C GLY A 121 29.07 7.74 -25.91
N ARG A 122 28.49 8.41 -26.91
CA ARG A 122 27.33 7.90 -27.65
C ARG A 122 27.79 7.03 -28.80
N VAL A 123 27.59 5.72 -28.66
CA VAL A 123 27.96 4.71 -29.65
C VAL A 123 26.72 4.24 -30.39
N VAL A 124 26.74 4.37 -31.72
CA VAL A 124 25.65 3.95 -32.60
C VAL A 124 25.90 2.52 -33.07
N LEU A 125 24.83 1.72 -33.11
CA LEU A 125 24.82 0.32 -33.55
C LEU A 125 24.07 0.22 -34.89
N PRO A 126 24.73 0.43 -36.04
CA PRO A 126 24.06 0.58 -37.33
C PRO A 126 23.36 -0.69 -37.83
N ALA A 127 23.81 -1.87 -37.39
CA ALA A 127 23.20 -3.14 -37.75
C ALA A 127 21.92 -3.46 -36.96
N ASP A 128 21.57 -2.64 -35.97
CA ASP A 128 20.37 -2.79 -35.15
C ASP A 128 19.45 -1.59 -35.36
N ILE A 129 18.29 -1.81 -35.99
CA ILE A 129 17.29 -0.77 -36.27
C ILE A 129 16.19 -0.85 -35.24
N ASP A 130 16.03 0.23 -34.48
CA ASP A 130 14.99 0.37 -33.47
C ASP A 130 13.59 0.38 -34.09
N SER A 131 12.69 -0.46 -33.57
CA SER A 131 11.35 -0.68 -34.11
C SER A 131 10.40 0.50 -33.88
N GLU A 132 10.63 1.32 -32.87
CA GLU A 132 9.79 2.48 -32.55
C GLU A 132 10.23 3.71 -33.34
N THR A 133 11.55 3.95 -33.42
CA THR A 133 12.10 5.16 -34.04
C THR A 133 12.47 4.99 -35.51
N ARG A 134 12.55 3.74 -36.01
CA ARG A 134 13.08 3.38 -37.35
C ARG A 134 14.50 3.89 -37.61
N ALA A 135 15.24 4.22 -36.56
CA ALA A 135 16.62 4.69 -36.61
C ALA A 135 17.58 3.65 -36.01
N PRO A 136 18.88 3.70 -36.33
CA PRO A 136 19.88 2.89 -35.64
C PRO A 136 19.85 3.10 -34.13
N SER A 137 19.85 2.01 -33.36
CA SER A 137 19.95 2.06 -31.91
C SER A 137 21.29 2.66 -31.48
N PHE A 138 21.34 3.27 -30.29
CA PHE A 138 22.57 3.76 -29.70
C PHE A 138 22.66 3.42 -28.21
N VAL A 139 23.88 3.37 -27.68
CA VAL A 139 24.17 3.19 -26.25
C VAL A 139 25.05 4.33 -25.74
N LEU A 140 24.83 4.74 -24.48
CA LEU A 140 25.69 5.71 -23.79
C LEU A 140 26.69 4.95 -22.91
N ILE A 141 27.97 5.10 -23.22
CA ILE A 141 29.07 4.48 -22.47
C ILE A 141 29.55 5.45 -21.41
N GLN A 142 29.58 5.02 -20.16
CA GLN A 142 29.98 5.82 -19.02
C GLN A 142 31.50 5.89 -18.91
N GLY A 143 32.04 7.10 -18.78
CA GLY A 143 33.43 7.38 -18.46
C GLY A 143 33.61 7.79 -17.00
N THR A 144 34.80 8.26 -16.68
CA THR A 144 35.15 8.72 -15.34
C THR A 144 34.35 9.96 -14.92
N ILE A 145 34.14 10.10 -13.61
CA ILE A 145 33.44 11.22 -12.97
C ILE A 145 34.44 12.19 -12.35
N TYR A 146 34.11 13.48 -12.39
CA TYR A 146 34.87 14.57 -11.78
C TYR A 146 34.61 14.63 -10.28
N ASP A 147 35.68 14.62 -9.49
CA ASP A 147 35.62 14.63 -8.02
C ASP A 147 36.57 15.67 -7.37
N ARG A 148 37.44 16.32 -8.14
CA ARG A 148 38.42 17.29 -7.65
C ARG A 148 37.99 18.74 -7.87
N VAL A 149 37.07 19.23 -7.03
CA VAL A 149 36.51 20.60 -7.08
C VAL A 149 37.58 21.69 -7.31
N ASP A 150 37.29 22.62 -8.22
CA ASP A 150 38.11 23.75 -8.66
C ASP A 150 39.50 23.44 -9.24
N ARG A 151 39.80 22.18 -9.59
CA ARG A 151 41.05 21.79 -10.25
C ARG A 151 40.79 21.16 -11.60
N TRP A 152 41.72 21.32 -12.54
CA TRP A 152 41.68 20.56 -13.79
C TRP A 152 41.86 19.06 -13.50
N GLN A 153 40.93 18.26 -14.01
CA GLN A 153 40.94 16.81 -13.91
C GLN A 153 40.68 16.22 -15.29
N ARG A 154 41.53 15.25 -15.65
CA ARG A 154 41.40 14.46 -16.86
C ARG A 154 40.26 13.45 -16.69
N LEU A 155 39.20 13.58 -17.49
CA LEU A 155 38.13 12.58 -17.61
C LEU A 155 38.37 11.73 -18.85
N GLU A 156 38.21 10.42 -18.73
CA GLU A 156 38.49 9.48 -19.81
C GLU A 156 37.36 8.46 -20.03
N LEU A 157 37.21 8.07 -21.29
CA LEU A 157 36.44 6.93 -21.77
C LEU A 157 37.42 5.88 -22.26
N THR A 158 37.51 4.77 -21.54
CA THR A 158 38.38 3.62 -21.83
C THR A 158 37.54 2.34 -21.84
N ASP A 159 38.14 1.21 -22.22
CA ASP A 159 37.47 -0.11 -22.26
C ASP A 159 36.13 -0.10 -23.00
N MET A 160 36.11 0.57 -24.17
CA MET A 160 34.88 0.85 -24.93
C MET A 160 34.16 -0.45 -25.32
N LEU A 161 34.85 -1.45 -25.87
CA LEU A 161 34.23 -2.71 -26.32
C LEU A 161 33.55 -3.49 -25.17
N PRO A 162 34.21 -3.79 -24.04
CA PRO A 162 33.55 -4.42 -22.90
C PRO A 162 32.34 -3.63 -22.36
N SER A 163 32.43 -2.31 -22.35
CA SER A 163 31.37 -1.44 -21.86
C SER A 163 30.16 -1.39 -22.80
N ILE A 164 30.40 -1.39 -24.12
CA ILE A 164 29.35 -1.51 -25.15
C ILE A 164 28.67 -2.87 -25.05
N GLU A 165 29.41 -3.96 -24.91
CA GLU A 165 28.81 -5.30 -24.79
C GLU A 165 27.97 -5.43 -23.52
N ARG A 166 28.37 -4.83 -22.39
CA ARG A 166 27.54 -4.76 -21.18
C ARG A 166 26.22 -4.00 -21.44
N GLN A 167 26.27 -2.82 -22.06
CA GLN A 167 25.07 -2.04 -22.36
C GLN A 167 24.20 -2.71 -23.43
N ALA A 168 24.80 -3.36 -24.43
CA ALA A 168 24.08 -4.13 -25.44
C ALA A 168 23.38 -5.34 -24.84
N ARG A 169 23.94 -6.02 -23.82
CA ARG A 169 23.23 -7.08 -23.07
C ARG A 169 22.00 -6.54 -22.36
N VAL A 170 22.10 -5.37 -21.73
CA VAL A 170 20.95 -4.70 -21.12
C VAL A 170 19.90 -4.39 -22.18
N LEU A 171 20.31 -3.87 -23.34
CA LEU A 171 19.41 -3.57 -24.46
C LEU A 171 18.75 -4.84 -25.03
N ARG A 172 19.49 -5.96 -25.18
CA ARG A 172 18.94 -7.26 -25.60
C ARG A 172 17.88 -7.75 -24.61
N ALA A 173 18.14 -7.61 -23.31
CA ALA A 173 17.22 -8.03 -22.25
C ALA A 173 15.96 -7.15 -22.19
N SER A 174 16.10 -5.84 -22.37
CA SER A 174 14.97 -4.90 -22.29
C SER A 174 14.09 -4.90 -23.55
N SER A 175 14.71 -5.02 -24.73
CA SER A 175 14.00 -4.94 -26.02
C SER A 175 13.65 -6.30 -26.64
N ARG A 176 14.11 -7.42 -26.06
CA ARG A 176 13.87 -8.81 -26.53
C ARG A 176 14.25 -9.07 -28.00
N ARG A 177 15.17 -8.29 -28.57
CA ARG A 177 15.71 -8.44 -29.93
C ARG A 177 17.21 -8.72 -29.95
N PRO A 178 17.74 -9.38 -30.99
CA PRO A 178 19.18 -9.58 -31.15
C PRO A 178 19.86 -8.25 -31.50
N VAL A 179 20.63 -7.69 -30.57
CA VAL A 179 21.41 -6.47 -30.78
C VAL A 179 22.80 -6.83 -31.31
N SER A 180 23.06 -6.48 -32.58
CA SER A 180 24.33 -6.67 -33.26
C SER A 180 25.27 -5.47 -33.04
N LEU A 181 26.53 -5.75 -32.70
CA LEU A 181 27.59 -4.73 -32.58
C LEU A 181 28.34 -4.46 -33.89
N LYS A 182 27.91 -5.09 -34.99
CA LYS A 182 28.63 -5.00 -36.27
C LYS A 182 28.61 -3.55 -36.79
N GLY A 183 29.81 -3.00 -37.00
CA GLY A 183 30.00 -1.64 -37.50
C GLY A 183 29.73 -0.54 -36.46
N ALA A 184 29.78 -0.86 -35.16
CA ALA A 184 29.60 0.14 -34.11
C ALA A 184 30.62 1.28 -34.21
N TYR A 185 30.15 2.53 -34.08
CA TYR A 185 30.98 3.72 -34.14
C TYR A 185 30.61 4.74 -33.05
N LEU A 186 31.60 5.46 -32.55
CA LEU A 186 31.43 6.59 -31.64
C LEU A 186 31.02 7.82 -32.46
N GLU A 187 29.81 8.32 -32.22
CA GLU A 187 29.25 9.45 -32.96
C GLU A 187 29.44 10.78 -32.22
N ARG A 188 29.33 10.76 -30.89
CA ARG A 188 29.42 11.97 -30.05
C ARG A 188 30.05 11.67 -28.70
N LEU A 189 30.70 12.67 -28.13
CA LEU A 189 30.95 12.72 -26.70
C LEU A 189 29.82 13.49 -26.04
N VAL A 190 29.44 13.07 -24.84
CA VAL A 190 28.37 13.69 -24.06
C VAL A 190 28.91 13.93 -22.67
N VAL A 191 28.76 15.12 -22.13
CA VAL A 191 29.15 15.46 -20.76
C VAL A 191 27.89 15.79 -19.98
N ASN A 192 27.71 15.12 -18.84
CA ASN A 192 26.72 15.53 -17.86
C ASN A 192 27.32 16.61 -16.97
N LEU A 193 26.90 17.86 -17.14
CA LEU A 193 27.40 18.99 -16.35
C LEU A 193 26.83 19.03 -14.92
N MET A 194 25.92 18.12 -14.56
CA MET A 194 25.29 18.12 -13.23
C MET A 194 26.23 17.63 -12.12
N GLY A 195 26.63 18.57 -11.26
CA GLY A 195 27.34 18.30 -9.99
C GLY A 195 26.49 18.47 -8.72
N GLY A 196 25.16 18.58 -8.85
CA GLY A 196 24.21 18.86 -7.75
C GLY A 196 23.46 20.19 -7.92
N SER A 197 22.44 20.46 -7.11
CA SER A 197 21.54 21.62 -7.26
C SER A 197 22.13 22.94 -6.77
N GLY A 198 21.93 24.02 -7.52
CA GLY A 198 22.38 25.38 -7.27
C GLY A 198 23.37 25.88 -8.33
N ALA A 199 23.89 27.09 -8.13
CA ALA A 199 24.86 27.70 -9.02
C ALA A 199 26.10 26.81 -9.24
N SER A 200 26.37 26.52 -10.51
CA SER A 200 27.45 25.66 -10.99
C SER A 200 28.22 26.38 -12.09
N GLU A 201 29.55 26.18 -12.08
CA GLU A 201 30.48 26.73 -13.06
C GLU A 201 31.39 25.60 -13.52
N VAL A 202 31.42 25.35 -14.83
CA VAL A 202 32.14 24.24 -15.46
C VAL A 202 32.93 24.74 -16.66
N PHE A 203 34.20 24.37 -16.75
CA PHE A 203 35.12 24.62 -17.85
C PHE A 203 35.51 23.28 -18.49
N LEU A 204 35.40 23.20 -19.81
CA LEU A 204 35.76 22.05 -20.63
C LEU A 204 36.90 22.43 -21.58
N ASP A 205 37.98 21.65 -21.59
CA ASP A 205 39.17 21.98 -22.37
C ASP A 205 39.98 20.72 -22.80
N ASP A 206 40.89 20.90 -23.76
CA ASP A 206 41.85 19.90 -24.27
C ASP A 206 41.20 18.52 -24.52
N LEU A 207 40.37 18.46 -25.57
CA LEU A 207 39.71 17.24 -26.02
C LEU A 207 40.66 16.44 -26.91
N SER A 208 40.81 15.15 -26.64
CA SER A 208 41.53 14.23 -27.53
C SER A 208 40.84 12.87 -27.67
N VAL A 209 40.80 12.34 -28.90
CA VAL A 209 40.27 11.01 -29.23
C VAL A 209 41.30 10.26 -30.06
N SER A 210 41.64 9.04 -29.68
CA SER A 210 42.68 8.22 -30.35
C SER A 210 42.42 6.72 -30.16
N PRO A 211 42.74 5.86 -31.16
CA PRO A 211 43.15 6.19 -32.53
C PRO A 211 41.96 6.59 -33.42
N VAL A 212 42.19 7.48 -34.38
CA VAL A 212 41.22 7.87 -35.41
C VAL A 212 41.78 7.54 -36.80
N PRO A 213 41.01 6.86 -37.69
CA PRO A 213 41.42 6.64 -39.08
C PRO A 213 41.78 7.94 -39.82
N GLY A 214 42.91 7.96 -40.53
CA GLY A 214 43.42 9.16 -41.22
C GLY A 214 42.48 9.78 -42.26
N GLU A 215 41.63 8.97 -42.89
CA GLU A 215 40.58 9.43 -43.82
C GLU A 215 39.48 10.25 -43.12
N LEU A 216 39.19 9.94 -41.84
CA LEU A 216 38.22 10.71 -41.04
C LEU A 216 38.83 12.02 -40.54
N LEU A 217 40.12 12.05 -40.25
CA LEU A 217 40.82 13.29 -39.84
C LEU A 217 40.91 14.31 -40.97
N THR A 218 41.06 13.86 -42.22
CA THR A 218 41.16 14.74 -43.40
C THR A 218 39.81 15.27 -43.89
N SER A 219 38.73 14.57 -43.59
CA SER A 219 37.36 14.91 -44.02
C SER A 219 36.52 15.62 -42.95
N TRP A 220 37.01 15.69 -41.71
CA TRP A 220 36.27 16.26 -40.59
C TRP A 220 36.66 17.71 -40.31
N THR A 221 35.65 18.56 -40.26
CA THR A 221 35.70 19.94 -39.78
C THR A 221 35.05 20.00 -38.40
N THR A 222 35.64 20.75 -37.45
CA THR A 222 35.09 20.96 -36.11
C THR A 222 33.63 21.47 -36.15
N PRO A 223 32.79 21.15 -35.15
CA PRO A 223 31.37 21.53 -35.11
C PRO A 223 31.12 23.04 -35.29
N GLU A 224 32.07 23.85 -34.84
CA GLU A 224 32.10 25.32 -35.00
C GLU A 224 32.05 25.75 -36.47
N ALA A 225 32.89 25.17 -37.32
CA ALA A 225 32.95 25.53 -38.74
C ALA A 225 31.61 25.28 -39.48
N ARG A 226 30.78 24.34 -39.02
CA ARG A 226 29.46 24.03 -39.61
C ARG A 226 28.38 25.07 -39.32
N LYS A 227 28.51 25.90 -38.27
CA LYS A 227 27.53 26.94 -37.91
C LYS A 227 27.64 28.22 -38.75
N SER A 228 28.64 28.31 -39.62
CA SER A 228 28.93 29.52 -40.43
C SER A 228 28.17 29.62 -41.77
N LEU A 229 27.23 28.70 -42.06
CA LEU A 229 26.35 28.78 -43.24
C LEU A 229 25.03 29.49 -42.87
N PRO A 230 24.61 30.54 -43.61
CA PRO A 230 23.45 31.35 -43.23
C PRO A 230 22.15 30.66 -43.66
N ASP A 231 21.44 30.04 -42.71
CA ASP A 231 20.04 29.66 -42.91
C ASP A 231 19.12 30.82 -42.49
N LYS A 232 18.22 31.18 -43.41
CA LYS A 232 17.27 32.30 -43.27
C LYS A 232 16.40 32.12 -42.02
N PRO A 233 16.21 33.15 -41.18
CA PRO A 233 15.27 33.08 -40.07
C PRO A 233 13.84 33.13 -40.62
N VAL A 234 13.09 32.05 -40.45
CA VAL A 234 11.62 32.08 -40.51
C VAL A 234 11.16 32.83 -39.27
N GLY A 235 10.78 34.09 -39.46
CA GLY A 235 10.25 34.95 -38.42
C GLY A 235 8.98 34.38 -37.82
N GLY A 236 9.12 33.80 -36.63
CA GLY A 236 8.03 33.63 -35.68
C GLY A 236 8.22 34.62 -34.54
N SER A 237 7.78 35.86 -34.74
CA SER A 237 7.65 36.84 -33.66
C SER A 237 6.66 36.30 -32.62
N ARG A 238 7.17 35.82 -31.48
CA ARG A 238 6.35 35.66 -30.26
C ARG A 238 6.34 37.00 -29.52
N PRO A 239 5.16 37.55 -29.21
CA PRO A 239 5.08 38.80 -28.47
C PRO A 239 5.64 38.60 -27.06
N SER A 240 6.52 39.52 -26.66
CA SER A 240 6.84 39.76 -25.25
C SER A 240 5.59 40.35 -24.58
N ALA A 241 4.76 39.49 -24.02
CA ALA A 241 3.82 39.88 -22.99
C ALA A 241 4.26 39.15 -21.72
N GLY A 242 4.61 39.92 -20.68
CA GLY A 242 4.85 39.38 -19.35
C GLY A 242 3.60 38.63 -18.87
N LYS A 243 3.58 37.32 -19.08
CA LYS A 243 2.71 36.43 -18.33
C LYS A 243 3.48 36.04 -17.09
N THR A 244 3.01 36.51 -15.93
CA THR A 244 3.30 35.92 -14.64
C THR A 244 3.08 34.42 -14.77
N VAL A 245 4.15 33.62 -14.71
CA VAL A 245 4.03 32.16 -14.65
C VAL A 245 3.42 31.88 -13.28
N ILE A 246 2.15 31.45 -13.25
CA ILE A 246 1.51 31.01 -12.02
C ILE A 246 2.01 29.59 -11.79
N ASP A 247 2.86 29.41 -10.78
CA ASP A 247 3.31 28.09 -10.38
C ASP A 247 2.14 27.30 -9.77
N PRO A 248 1.94 26.03 -10.13
CA PRO A 248 0.83 25.23 -9.63
C PRO A 248 0.97 24.95 -8.13
N ILE A 249 -0.14 24.94 -7.39
CA ILE A 249 -0.15 24.73 -5.92
C ILE A 249 0.53 23.42 -5.51
N VAL A 250 0.42 22.39 -6.35
CA VAL A 250 1.03 21.08 -6.17
C VAL A 250 1.91 20.75 -7.36
N ARG A 251 3.09 20.18 -7.08
CA ARG A 251 4.00 19.63 -8.09
C ARG A 251 4.48 18.25 -7.71
N LEU A 252 4.86 17.48 -8.73
CA LEU A 252 5.46 16.17 -8.60
C LEU A 252 6.92 16.22 -9.06
N ASP A 253 7.85 16.23 -8.11
CA ASP A 253 9.28 16.28 -8.36
C ASP A 253 9.88 14.89 -8.10
N ARG A 254 10.30 14.16 -9.15
CA ARG A 254 11.00 12.86 -8.99
C ARG A 254 10.23 11.87 -8.10
N ASN A 255 8.94 11.68 -8.38
CA ASN A 255 8.02 10.86 -7.58
C ASN A 255 7.87 11.35 -6.11
N ARG A 256 8.12 12.63 -5.82
CA ARG A 256 7.81 13.27 -4.53
C ARG A 256 6.78 14.36 -4.73
N LEU A 257 5.70 14.27 -3.97
CA LEU A 257 4.70 15.33 -3.96
C LEU A 257 5.22 16.50 -3.14
N ARG A 258 5.04 17.69 -3.68
CA ARG A 258 5.31 18.92 -2.97
C ARG A 258 4.15 19.87 -3.10
N ARG A 259 3.84 20.52 -1.98
CA ARG A 259 2.80 21.54 -1.88
C ARG A 259 3.45 22.88 -1.58
N GLN A 260 2.95 23.92 -2.23
CA GLN A 260 3.36 25.28 -1.93
C GLN A 260 2.77 25.71 -0.58
N GLY A 261 3.64 26.11 0.34
CA GLY A 261 3.26 26.68 1.64
C GLY A 261 2.92 28.17 1.54
N GLU A 262 2.46 28.74 2.66
CA GLU A 262 2.19 30.19 2.78
C GLU A 262 3.45 31.05 2.51
N ASP A 263 4.63 30.49 2.77
CA ASP A 263 5.93 31.09 2.48
C ASP A 263 6.31 31.06 0.99
N ARG A 264 5.38 30.60 0.13
CA ARG A 264 5.54 30.37 -1.32
C ARG A 264 6.63 29.35 -1.68
N LYS A 265 7.15 28.60 -0.71
CA LYS A 265 8.12 27.52 -0.95
C LYS A 265 7.39 26.18 -1.03
N TYR A 266 8.02 25.24 -1.73
CA TYR A 266 7.52 23.89 -1.84
C TYR A 266 8.07 23.01 -0.73
N HIS A 267 7.17 22.41 0.05
CA HIS A 267 7.49 21.46 1.11
C HIS A 267 7.07 20.06 0.66
N ASP A 268 7.77 19.02 1.13
CA ASP A 268 7.37 17.65 0.85
C ASP A 268 6.02 17.38 1.52
N TRP A 269 5.09 16.78 0.78
CA TRP A 269 3.68 16.69 1.16
C TRP A 269 3.21 15.24 1.09
N LEU A 270 2.51 14.77 2.13
CA LEU A 270 1.81 13.48 2.14
C LEU A 270 0.31 13.74 2.18
N PRO A 271 -0.37 13.73 1.02
CA PRO A 271 -1.78 14.11 0.98
C PRO A 271 -2.69 13.11 1.69
N THR A 272 -3.64 13.66 2.46
CA THR A 272 -4.82 12.94 2.95
C THR A 272 -6.06 13.38 2.17
N ALA A 273 -6.69 12.44 1.47
CA ALA A 273 -7.88 12.66 0.67
C ALA A 273 -9.12 12.04 1.32
N ILE A 274 -10.29 12.66 1.13
CA ILE A 274 -11.58 12.14 1.61
C ILE A 274 -12.61 12.11 0.48
N ASP A 275 -13.21 10.94 0.27
CA ASP A 275 -14.45 10.77 -0.50
C ASP A 275 -15.57 10.43 0.48
N ALA A 276 -16.38 11.42 0.84
CA ALA A 276 -17.50 11.26 1.78
C ALA A 276 -18.70 12.10 1.30
N PRO A 277 -19.50 11.59 0.35
CA PRO A 277 -20.65 12.31 -0.17
C PRO A 277 -21.66 12.58 0.95
N GLY A 278 -22.13 13.82 1.03
CA GLY A 278 -23.10 14.28 2.04
C GLY A 278 -22.53 14.59 3.43
N ALA A 279 -21.23 14.36 3.67
CA ALA A 279 -20.56 14.80 4.90
C ALA A 279 -20.28 16.31 4.88
N ASP A 280 -20.25 16.92 6.07
CA ASP A 280 -19.97 18.35 6.26
C ASP A 280 -18.49 18.66 5.97
N VAL A 281 -18.24 19.34 4.86
CA VAL A 281 -16.89 19.71 4.43
C VAL A 281 -16.18 20.64 5.41
N THR A 282 -16.91 21.47 6.17
CA THR A 282 -16.28 22.36 7.16
C THR A 282 -15.66 21.55 8.29
N GLU A 283 -16.41 20.56 8.81
CA GLU A 283 -15.88 19.66 9.83
C GLU A 283 -14.77 18.77 9.26
N LEU A 284 -14.91 18.23 8.04
CA LEU A 284 -13.83 17.45 7.41
C LEU A 284 -12.53 18.26 7.31
N ARG A 285 -12.58 19.51 6.85
CA ARG A 285 -11.36 20.34 6.76
C ARG A 285 -10.75 20.60 8.13
N ARG A 286 -11.59 20.83 9.14
CA ARG A 286 -11.18 21.07 10.53
C ARG A 286 -10.42 19.89 11.13
N TYR A 287 -10.72 18.65 10.70
CA TYR A 287 -10.02 17.45 11.15
C TYR A 287 -8.87 17.01 10.23
N GLY A 288 -8.31 17.93 9.44
CA GLY A 288 -6.99 17.75 8.81
C GLY A 288 -6.99 17.07 7.44
N PHE A 289 -8.13 16.95 6.76
CA PHE A 289 -8.11 16.49 5.36
C PHE A 289 -7.62 17.60 4.43
N ASP A 290 -6.71 17.25 3.52
CA ASP A 290 -6.17 18.18 2.53
C ASP A 290 -6.98 18.22 1.23
N VAL A 291 -7.43 17.05 0.76
CA VAL A 291 -7.98 16.87 -0.58
C VAL A 291 -9.41 16.35 -0.50
N LEU A 292 -10.35 17.05 -1.14
CA LEU A 292 -11.72 16.60 -1.30
C LEU A 292 -11.89 15.95 -2.67
N VAL A 293 -12.41 14.73 -2.70
CA VAL A 293 -12.79 14.07 -3.96
C VAL A 293 -14.08 14.68 -4.47
N ASP A 294 -14.07 15.11 -5.73
CA ASP A 294 -15.22 15.68 -6.42
C ASP A 294 -15.71 14.71 -7.51
N ASP A 295 -16.91 14.17 -7.33
CA ASP A 295 -17.57 13.33 -8.32
C ASP A 295 -18.22 14.14 -9.46
N ARG A 296 -18.11 15.48 -9.41
CA ARG A 296 -18.69 16.48 -10.31
C ARG A 296 -20.22 16.52 -10.33
N LYS A 297 -20.86 15.65 -9.55
CA LYS A 297 -22.31 15.63 -9.29
C LYS A 297 -22.64 16.26 -7.94
N SER A 298 -21.60 16.52 -7.14
CA SER A 298 -21.66 17.22 -5.87
C SER A 298 -22.27 18.60 -6.03
N ASP A 299 -23.01 19.03 -5.00
CA ASP A 299 -23.59 20.37 -4.92
C ASP A 299 -22.50 21.45 -5.13
N PRO A 300 -22.64 22.36 -6.12
CA PRO A 300 -21.68 23.44 -6.34
C PRO A 300 -21.39 24.28 -5.11
N GLU A 301 -22.37 24.50 -4.22
CA GLU A 301 -22.17 25.25 -2.98
C GLU A 301 -21.30 24.47 -1.98
N ARG A 302 -21.39 23.13 -1.97
CA ARG A 302 -20.49 22.28 -1.18
C ARG A 302 -19.05 22.39 -1.65
N ILE A 303 -18.83 22.36 -2.97
CA ILE A 303 -17.49 22.51 -3.56
C ILE A 303 -16.93 23.90 -3.27
N LYS A 304 -17.71 24.95 -3.47
CA LYS A 304 -17.32 26.32 -3.12
C LYS A 304 -16.96 26.45 -1.64
N THR A 305 -17.80 25.93 -0.75
CA THR A 305 -17.51 25.91 0.70
C THR A 305 -16.21 25.17 1.01
N ALA A 306 -15.95 24.04 0.35
CA ALA A 306 -14.70 23.30 0.53
C ALA A 306 -13.48 24.12 0.12
N ILE A 307 -13.53 24.79 -1.03
CA ILE A 307 -12.47 25.67 -1.52
C ILE A 307 -12.26 26.84 -0.55
N ASP A 308 -13.33 27.48 -0.08
CA ASP A 308 -13.26 28.61 0.86
C ASP A 308 -12.62 28.20 2.20
N LYS A 309 -12.74 26.92 2.59
CA LYS A 309 -12.07 26.35 3.77
C LYS A 309 -10.65 25.87 3.49
N GLY A 310 -10.19 25.93 2.24
CA GLY A 310 -8.82 25.60 1.84
C GLY A 310 -8.59 24.12 1.51
N PHE A 311 -9.61 23.41 1.03
CA PHE A 311 -9.41 22.12 0.37
C PHE A 311 -8.76 22.28 -1.01
N LEU A 312 -7.91 21.31 -1.36
CA LEU A 312 -7.59 21.02 -2.74
C LEU A 312 -8.58 20.00 -3.31
N LEU A 313 -8.75 19.97 -4.63
CA LEU A 313 -9.73 19.09 -5.27
C LEU A 313 -9.06 17.91 -5.98
N MET A 314 -9.76 16.78 -5.96
CA MET A 314 -9.48 15.61 -6.81
C MET A 314 -10.72 15.25 -7.63
N PRO A 315 -10.91 15.86 -8.83
CA PRO A 315 -12.05 15.56 -9.67
C PRO A 315 -11.97 14.16 -10.30
N ARG A 316 -13.08 13.43 -10.28
CA ARG A 316 -13.26 12.16 -11.00
C ARG A 316 -13.70 12.41 -12.44
N LEU A 317 -12.81 12.14 -13.38
CA LEU A 317 -13.14 12.23 -14.81
C LEU A 317 -14.09 11.10 -15.23
N SER A 318 -14.71 11.27 -16.38
CA SER A 318 -15.62 10.25 -16.92
C SER A 318 -14.85 8.95 -17.16
N THR A 319 -15.49 7.81 -16.87
CA THR A 319 -14.85 6.50 -16.91
C THR A 319 -14.26 6.22 -18.29
N ILE A 320 -13.00 5.77 -18.32
CA ILE A 320 -12.36 5.28 -19.55
C ILE A 320 -13.05 3.98 -19.98
N SER A 321 -13.86 4.07 -21.03
CA SER A 321 -14.63 2.95 -21.57
C SER A 321 -14.32 2.72 -23.05
N ALA A 322 -14.94 1.69 -23.65
CA ALA A 322 -14.87 1.44 -25.09
C ALA A 322 -15.39 2.63 -25.92
N LYS A 323 -16.31 3.42 -25.36
CA LYS A 323 -17.02 4.50 -26.03
C LYS A 323 -16.42 5.88 -25.77
N THR A 324 -15.47 5.99 -24.85
CA THR A 324 -14.92 7.28 -24.41
C THR A 324 -13.84 7.74 -25.38
N ASP A 325 -13.99 8.94 -25.95
CA ASP A 325 -12.91 9.59 -26.71
C ASP A 325 -11.93 10.26 -25.73
N PRO A 326 -10.62 9.98 -25.78
CA PRO A 326 -9.62 10.71 -25.00
C PRO A 326 -9.71 12.24 -25.14
N HIS A 327 -10.18 12.77 -26.27
CA HIS A 327 -10.37 14.21 -26.44
C HIS A 327 -11.50 14.78 -25.56
N GLU A 328 -12.62 14.06 -25.40
CA GLU A 328 -13.72 14.48 -24.52
C GLU A 328 -13.25 14.65 -23.07
N LEU A 329 -12.38 13.75 -22.58
CA LEU A 329 -11.82 13.85 -21.24
C LEU A 329 -10.92 15.08 -21.06
N LEU A 330 -10.23 15.51 -22.12
CA LEU A 330 -9.43 16.73 -22.10
C LEU A 330 -10.31 17.99 -22.16
N GLU A 331 -11.44 17.93 -22.87
CA GLU A 331 -12.46 18.98 -22.82
C GLU A 331 -13.09 19.09 -21.44
N GLU A 332 -13.36 17.97 -20.76
CA GLU A 332 -13.83 17.96 -19.37
C GLU A 332 -12.83 18.66 -18.43
N VAL A 333 -11.54 18.35 -18.55
CA VAL A 333 -10.46 19.06 -17.84
C VAL A 333 -10.44 20.52 -18.25
N GLY A 334 -10.65 20.83 -19.53
CA GLY A 334 -10.77 22.17 -20.13
C GLY A 334 -11.98 22.98 -19.65
N ALA A 335 -13.05 22.34 -19.23
CA ALA A 335 -14.30 22.97 -18.82
C ALA A 335 -14.48 23.04 -17.29
N TYR A 336 -13.66 22.33 -16.52
CA TYR A 336 -13.78 22.30 -15.06
C TYR A 336 -13.62 23.71 -14.45
N PRO A 337 -14.57 24.22 -13.63
CA PRO A 337 -14.52 25.61 -13.15
C PRO A 337 -13.37 25.95 -12.20
N HIS A 338 -12.90 24.98 -11.41
CA HIS A 338 -11.99 25.20 -10.26
C HIS A 338 -10.62 24.55 -10.45
N LYS A 339 -10.05 24.58 -11.66
CA LYS A 339 -8.79 23.86 -11.99
C LYS A 339 -7.59 24.36 -11.22
N ASP A 340 -7.57 25.64 -10.89
CA ASP A 340 -6.53 26.32 -10.15
C ASP A 340 -6.28 25.71 -8.76
N VAL A 341 -7.31 25.09 -8.16
CA VAL A 341 -7.24 24.41 -6.86
C VAL A 341 -7.23 22.87 -6.96
N VAL A 342 -7.12 22.31 -8.17
CA VAL A 342 -7.02 20.86 -8.37
C VAL A 342 -5.61 20.38 -8.02
N ALA A 343 -5.50 19.36 -7.16
CA ALA A 343 -4.25 18.68 -6.87
C ALA A 343 -4.01 17.49 -7.80
N PHE A 344 -5.07 16.70 -8.08
CA PHE A 344 -4.99 15.46 -8.84
C PHE A 344 -6.19 15.28 -9.75
N TRP A 345 -5.99 14.69 -10.92
CA TRP A 345 -7.06 14.26 -11.81
C TRP A 345 -7.23 12.75 -11.73
N GLN A 346 -8.36 12.27 -11.21
CA GLN A 346 -8.66 10.83 -11.15
C GLN A 346 -9.23 10.38 -12.51
N ILE A 347 -8.41 9.72 -13.33
CA ILE A 347 -8.74 9.41 -14.73
C ILE A 347 -9.45 8.06 -14.91
N GLY A 348 -9.55 7.24 -13.85
CA GLY A 348 -10.18 5.94 -13.94
C GLY A 348 -10.33 5.21 -12.61
N GLU A 349 -11.31 4.31 -12.57
CA GLU A 349 -11.61 3.43 -11.45
C GLU A 349 -11.52 1.98 -11.92
N SER A 350 -11.01 1.09 -11.07
CA SER A 350 -10.85 -0.34 -11.35
C SER A 350 -10.12 -0.67 -12.67
N LEU A 351 -9.09 0.10 -12.99
CA LEU A 351 -8.26 -0.11 -14.18
C LEU A 351 -7.57 -1.47 -14.13
N GLY A 352 -7.53 -2.17 -15.26
CA GLY A 352 -6.90 -3.49 -15.37
C GLY A 352 -7.71 -4.63 -14.75
N ARG A 353 -8.96 -4.40 -14.33
CA ARG A 353 -9.80 -5.44 -13.71
C ARG A 353 -10.46 -6.40 -14.70
N LYS A 354 -10.64 -5.99 -15.96
CA LYS A 354 -11.40 -6.75 -16.96
C LYS A 354 -10.76 -8.13 -17.18
N ARG A 355 -11.59 -9.17 -17.41
CA ARG A 355 -11.13 -10.56 -17.52
C ARG A 355 -10.39 -10.85 -18.83
N GLU A 356 -10.89 -10.29 -19.92
CA GLU A 356 -10.34 -10.48 -21.27
C GLU A 356 -9.11 -9.60 -21.47
N MET A 357 -8.02 -10.20 -21.96
CA MET A 357 -6.75 -9.49 -22.14
C MET A 357 -6.87 -8.36 -23.16
N LYS A 358 -7.52 -8.60 -24.30
CA LYS A 358 -7.74 -7.59 -25.35
C LYS A 358 -8.47 -6.35 -24.81
N SER A 359 -9.49 -6.56 -23.99
CA SER A 359 -10.27 -5.48 -23.39
C SER A 359 -9.45 -4.64 -22.38
N ARG A 360 -8.46 -5.25 -21.70
CA ARG A 360 -7.50 -4.54 -20.84
C ARG A 360 -6.45 -3.78 -21.65
N ASP A 361 -5.94 -4.35 -22.75
CA ASP A 361 -4.97 -3.69 -23.62
C ASP A 361 -5.55 -2.41 -24.25
N GLU A 362 -6.81 -2.45 -24.68
CA GLU A 362 -7.53 -1.28 -25.20
C GLU A 362 -7.73 -0.21 -24.11
N GLU A 363 -8.09 -0.60 -22.88
CA GLU A 363 -8.23 0.30 -21.73
C GLU A 363 -6.90 0.97 -21.38
N LEU A 364 -5.81 0.19 -21.30
CA LEU A 364 -4.45 0.68 -21.05
C LEU A 364 -4.02 1.68 -22.14
N SER A 365 -4.27 1.36 -23.42
CA SER A 365 -3.92 2.24 -24.54
C SER A 365 -4.64 3.59 -24.43
N ARG A 366 -5.95 3.59 -24.11
CA ARG A 366 -6.71 4.83 -23.90
C ARG A 366 -6.21 5.61 -22.70
N ALA A 367 -5.98 4.96 -21.56
CA ALA A 367 -5.44 5.61 -20.37
C ALA A 367 -4.09 6.30 -20.65
N ARG A 368 -3.17 5.62 -21.36
CA ARG A 368 -1.87 6.20 -21.75
C ARG A 368 -2.01 7.42 -22.67
N LYS A 369 -2.97 7.41 -23.60
CA LYS A 369 -3.26 8.57 -24.46
C LYS A 369 -3.72 9.77 -23.64
N VAL A 370 -4.66 9.56 -22.71
CA VAL A 370 -5.16 10.62 -21.81
C VAL A 370 -4.02 11.19 -20.97
N VAL A 371 -3.23 10.34 -20.31
CA VAL A 371 -2.08 10.80 -19.49
C VAL A 371 -1.07 11.59 -20.32
N THR A 372 -0.74 11.10 -21.52
CA THR A 372 0.22 11.78 -22.40
C THR A 372 -0.30 13.15 -22.83
N ALA A 373 -1.58 13.26 -23.15
CA ALA A 373 -2.21 14.53 -23.51
C ALA A 373 -2.33 15.48 -22.32
N MET A 374 -2.65 14.99 -21.12
CA MET A 374 -2.64 15.77 -19.87
C MET A 374 -1.27 16.41 -19.63
N ARG A 375 -0.18 15.68 -19.89
CA ARG A 375 1.20 16.21 -19.80
C ARG A 375 1.55 17.26 -20.86
N GLN A 376 0.73 17.45 -21.89
CA GLN A 376 0.93 18.49 -22.91
C GLN A 376 0.09 19.75 -22.64
N LEU A 377 -0.85 19.71 -21.69
CA LEU A 377 -1.64 20.89 -21.31
C LEU A 377 -0.75 21.98 -20.69
N PRO A 378 -1.18 23.27 -20.76
CA PRO A 378 -0.46 24.38 -20.13
C PRO A 378 -0.21 24.14 -18.63
N ALA A 379 0.95 24.57 -18.12
CA ALA A 379 1.35 24.37 -16.73
C ALA A 379 0.67 25.33 -15.73
N GLU A 380 -0.46 25.94 -16.10
CA GLU A 380 -1.21 26.92 -15.30
C GLU A 380 -1.97 26.27 -14.12
N PHE A 381 -2.13 24.94 -14.13
CA PHE A 381 -2.78 24.15 -13.08
C PHE A 381 -2.13 22.77 -12.93
N SER A 382 -2.48 22.01 -11.87
CA SER A 382 -1.94 20.66 -11.68
C SER A 382 -2.36 19.73 -12.82
N ARG A 383 -1.39 19.00 -13.37
CA ARG A 383 -1.59 17.99 -14.42
C ARG A 383 -1.34 16.57 -13.91
N ILE A 384 -1.22 16.41 -12.60
CA ILE A 384 -0.89 15.13 -11.97
C ILE A 384 -2.10 14.20 -12.09
N THR A 385 -1.89 13.05 -12.72
CA THR A 385 -2.92 12.04 -12.93
C THR A 385 -2.85 10.94 -11.88
N THR A 386 -4.01 10.46 -11.46
CA THR A 386 -4.17 9.29 -10.58
C THR A 386 -5.27 8.38 -11.10
N GLY A 387 -5.22 7.10 -10.71
CA GLY A 387 -6.26 6.13 -11.05
C GLY A 387 -6.23 4.95 -10.10
N LEU A 388 -7.40 4.36 -9.83
CA LEU A 388 -7.49 3.12 -9.06
C LEU A 388 -7.16 1.95 -9.97
N VAL A 389 -6.09 1.23 -9.67
CA VAL A 389 -5.57 0.12 -10.48
C VAL A 389 -5.75 -1.18 -9.72
N ASP A 390 -6.58 -2.08 -10.26
CA ASP A 390 -6.87 -3.39 -9.66
C ASP A 390 -6.05 -4.51 -10.33
N GLY A 391 -5.60 -4.32 -11.59
CA GLY A 391 -4.82 -5.31 -12.34
C GLY A 391 -3.81 -4.69 -13.30
N ASP A 392 -2.93 -5.51 -13.87
CA ASP A 392 -1.85 -5.08 -14.80
C ASP A 392 -0.99 -3.92 -14.28
N LEU A 393 -0.81 -3.86 -12.96
CA LEU A 393 -0.15 -2.76 -12.25
C LEU A 393 1.22 -2.35 -12.85
N PRO A 394 2.12 -3.27 -13.23
CA PRO A 394 3.40 -2.90 -13.85
C PRO A 394 3.25 -2.19 -15.21
N LEU A 395 2.13 -2.36 -15.91
CA LEU A 395 1.86 -1.71 -17.20
C LEU A 395 1.39 -0.27 -17.01
N PHE A 396 0.59 0.01 -15.98
CA PHE A 396 0.16 1.37 -15.62
C PHE A 396 1.29 2.20 -14.99
N SER A 397 2.33 1.57 -14.44
CA SER A 397 3.51 2.26 -13.90
C SER A 397 4.65 2.49 -14.90
N ARG A 398 4.64 1.81 -16.05
CA ARG A 398 5.73 1.86 -17.04
C ARG A 398 5.64 3.10 -17.94
N ALA A 399 6.74 3.85 -18.00
CA ALA A 399 6.90 4.97 -18.93
C ALA A 399 7.17 4.50 -20.39
N PRO A 400 6.82 5.31 -21.41
CA PRO A 400 6.06 6.56 -21.36
C PRO A 400 4.55 6.33 -21.16
N GLY A 401 3.85 7.34 -20.62
CA GLY A 401 2.39 7.31 -20.42
C GLY A 401 1.89 6.60 -19.14
N ASN A 402 2.78 6.32 -18.18
CA ASN A 402 2.42 5.84 -16.86
C ASN A 402 1.57 6.85 -16.09
N LEU A 403 0.68 6.38 -15.22
CA LEU A 403 0.06 7.24 -14.21
C LEU A 403 1.14 7.93 -13.35
N ASP A 404 0.90 9.19 -13.00
CA ASP A 404 1.84 9.94 -12.15
C ASP A 404 1.80 9.42 -10.71
N THR A 405 0.61 9.03 -10.23
CA THR A 405 0.40 8.34 -8.96
C THR A 405 -0.61 7.20 -9.13
N ILE A 406 -0.49 6.11 -8.37
CA ILE A 406 -1.38 4.96 -8.49
C ILE A 406 -2.19 4.77 -7.20
N GLY A 407 -3.50 4.67 -7.32
CA GLY A 407 -4.37 4.32 -6.20
C GLY A 407 -4.63 2.82 -6.11
N ILE A 408 -4.55 2.29 -4.90
CA ILE A 408 -4.89 0.90 -4.55
C ILE A 408 -6.01 0.95 -3.52
N GLN A 409 -7.10 0.24 -3.78
CA GLN A 409 -8.23 0.11 -2.86
C GLN A 409 -8.27 -1.31 -2.27
N PRO A 410 -7.51 -1.57 -1.20
CA PRO A 410 -7.51 -2.88 -0.55
C PRO A 410 -8.81 -3.16 0.21
N GLN A 411 -9.25 -4.43 0.22
CA GLN A 411 -10.33 -4.89 1.11
C GLN A 411 -9.77 -5.20 2.50
N LEU A 412 -9.71 -4.17 3.35
CA LEU A 412 -9.09 -4.25 4.67
C LEU A 412 -10.07 -4.46 5.82
N TRP A 413 -11.28 -3.90 5.74
CA TRP A 413 -12.31 -4.07 6.77
C TRP A 413 -13.23 -5.23 6.43
N ALA A 414 -13.66 -6.02 7.43
CA ALA A 414 -14.58 -7.16 7.28
C ALA A 414 -14.20 -8.07 6.10
N SER A 415 -12.91 -8.41 5.99
CA SER A 415 -12.33 -9.10 4.85
C SER A 415 -11.91 -10.53 5.19
N SER A 416 -11.96 -11.42 4.20
CA SER A 416 -11.39 -12.77 4.30
C SER A 416 -9.86 -12.78 4.44
N GLN A 417 -9.19 -11.69 4.03
CA GLN A 417 -7.75 -11.48 4.18
C GLN A 417 -7.45 -10.91 5.55
N GLU A 418 -6.45 -11.47 6.23
CA GLU A 418 -5.99 -10.94 7.51
C GLU A 418 -5.11 -9.70 7.32
N PHE A 419 -4.88 -8.94 8.39
CA PHE A 419 -4.08 -7.72 8.29
C PHE A 419 -2.60 -7.96 7.93
N LEU A 420 -1.98 -9.05 8.41
CA LEU A 420 -0.62 -9.41 7.97
C LEU A 420 -0.58 -9.76 6.47
N GLU A 421 -1.58 -10.50 5.99
CA GLU A 421 -1.72 -10.81 4.58
C GLU A 421 -1.94 -9.54 3.75
N SER A 422 -2.72 -8.60 4.27
CA SER A 422 -3.00 -7.30 3.65
C SER A 422 -1.78 -6.37 3.63
N LEU A 423 -0.92 -6.41 4.66
CA LEU A 423 0.34 -5.68 4.67
C LEU A 423 1.27 -6.18 3.56
N GLU A 424 1.41 -7.49 3.41
CA GLU A 424 2.18 -8.09 2.32
C GLU A 424 1.54 -7.81 0.96
N PHE A 425 0.20 -7.81 0.89
CA PHE A 425 -0.53 -7.37 -0.29
C PHE A 425 -0.06 -5.96 -0.70
N LEU A 426 -0.11 -4.96 0.18
CA LEU A 426 0.29 -3.59 -0.14
C LEU A 426 1.77 -3.47 -0.56
N LYS A 427 2.69 -4.14 0.16
CA LYS A 427 4.12 -4.16 -0.19
C LYS A 427 4.38 -4.72 -1.59
N GLN A 428 3.70 -5.82 -1.94
CA GLN A 428 3.85 -6.46 -3.25
C GLN A 428 3.50 -5.52 -4.40
N ARG A 429 2.48 -4.65 -4.26
CA ARG A 429 2.05 -3.75 -5.34
C ARG A 429 3.17 -2.77 -5.70
N ARG A 430 3.83 -2.22 -4.69
CA ARG A 430 5.00 -1.36 -4.89
C ARG A 430 6.16 -2.14 -5.52
N GLN A 431 6.48 -3.31 -4.98
CA GLN A 431 7.58 -4.17 -5.48
C GLN A 431 7.39 -4.60 -6.94
N LEU A 432 6.17 -4.94 -7.35
CA LEU A 432 5.83 -5.32 -8.73
C LEU A 432 6.13 -4.20 -9.74
N THR A 433 6.07 -2.95 -9.30
CA THR A 433 6.35 -1.79 -10.15
C THR A 433 7.78 -1.27 -10.07
N ALA A 434 8.58 -1.75 -9.10
CA ALA A 434 9.90 -1.18 -8.81
C ALA A 434 10.88 -1.25 -10.01
N ARG A 435 10.74 -2.26 -10.89
CA ARG A 435 11.52 -2.35 -12.13
C ARG A 435 11.12 -1.31 -13.19
N SER A 436 9.84 -0.93 -13.23
CA SER A 436 9.28 0.00 -14.22
C SER A 436 9.33 1.45 -13.76
N ASN A 437 9.16 1.69 -12.45
CA ASN A 437 9.14 3.01 -11.83
C ASN A 437 9.70 2.93 -10.40
N LEU A 438 11.02 3.13 -10.27
CA LEU A 438 11.68 3.10 -8.97
C LEU A 438 11.14 4.22 -8.07
N GLY A 439 10.63 3.86 -6.90
CA GLY A 439 10.03 4.83 -5.99
C GLY A 439 8.75 5.46 -6.55
N GLY A 440 7.95 4.73 -7.35
CA GLY A 440 6.62 5.17 -7.77
C GLY A 440 5.72 5.56 -6.59
N LEU A 441 4.78 6.47 -6.81
CA LEU A 441 3.90 6.98 -5.77
C LEU A 441 2.60 6.20 -5.72
N PHE A 442 2.23 5.75 -4.52
CA PHE A 442 1.06 4.93 -4.29
C PHE A 442 0.14 5.54 -3.22
N TRP A 443 -1.16 5.43 -3.47
CA TRP A 443 -2.24 5.75 -2.55
C TRP A 443 -2.94 4.51 -2.03
N ALA A 444 -3.24 4.49 -0.73
CA ALA A 444 -4.09 3.46 -0.14
C ALA A 444 -5.45 4.08 0.15
N TRP A 445 -6.51 3.51 -0.42
CA TRP A 445 -7.88 3.92 -0.18
C TRP A 445 -8.51 3.04 0.91
N ILE A 446 -8.72 3.64 2.08
CA ILE A 446 -9.11 2.97 3.32
C ILE A 446 -10.61 3.22 3.59
N PRO A 447 -11.40 2.18 3.87
CA PRO A 447 -12.81 2.35 4.20
C PRO A 447 -12.99 2.98 5.59
N THR A 448 -13.82 4.02 5.68
CA THR A 448 -14.34 4.59 6.93
C THR A 448 -15.83 4.33 7.10
N THR A 449 -16.49 3.72 6.12
CA THR A 449 -17.86 3.21 6.23
C THR A 449 -17.91 1.74 5.81
N ALA A 450 -18.91 1.02 6.31
CA ALA A 450 -19.13 -0.36 5.89
C ALA A 450 -19.60 -0.40 4.44
N ALA A 451 -19.10 -1.36 3.66
CA ALA A 451 -19.55 -1.53 2.29
C ALA A 451 -21.07 -1.79 2.25
N ALA A 452 -21.78 -1.09 1.34
CA ALA A 452 -23.24 -1.17 1.22
C ALA A 452 -23.76 -2.61 1.08
N VAL A 453 -22.99 -3.47 0.42
CA VAL A 453 -23.30 -4.91 0.25
C VAL A 453 -23.43 -5.65 1.58
N VAL A 454 -22.68 -5.26 2.62
CA VAL A 454 -22.76 -5.87 3.95
C VAL A 454 -24.09 -5.50 4.60
N ARG A 455 -24.44 -4.20 4.59
CA ARG A 455 -25.72 -3.73 5.13
C ARG A 455 -26.90 -4.38 4.40
N ALA A 456 -26.86 -4.43 3.07
CA ALA A 456 -27.91 -5.07 2.26
C ALA A 456 -28.06 -6.57 2.58
N ASN A 457 -26.97 -7.29 2.81
CA ASN A 457 -27.05 -8.71 3.22
C ASN A 457 -27.65 -8.91 4.62
N ILE A 458 -27.45 -7.96 5.53
CA ILE A 458 -27.96 -8.08 6.89
C ILE A 458 -29.41 -7.62 6.98
N TRP A 459 -29.77 -6.52 6.31
CA TRP A 459 -31.06 -5.85 6.51
C TRP A 459 -31.94 -5.78 5.24
N GLY A 460 -31.40 -6.11 4.07
CA GLY A 460 -32.09 -5.87 2.80
C GLY A 460 -32.39 -4.39 2.61
N ASP A 461 -33.61 -4.08 2.22
CA ASP A 461 -34.13 -2.71 2.12
C ASP A 461 -34.63 -2.16 3.46
N ASP A 462 -34.64 -2.98 4.53
CA ASP A 462 -35.09 -2.53 5.85
C ASP A 462 -34.11 -1.50 6.43
N VAL A 463 -34.64 -0.50 7.14
CA VAL A 463 -33.80 0.44 7.88
C VAL A 463 -33.25 -0.27 9.11
N PRO A 464 -31.92 -0.43 9.23
CA PRO A 464 -31.31 -1.06 10.39
C PRO A 464 -31.62 -0.25 11.65
N PRO A 465 -31.74 -0.92 12.81
CA PRO A 465 -31.76 -0.21 14.08
C PRO A 465 -30.46 0.57 14.28
N SER A 466 -30.48 1.62 15.10
CA SER A 466 -29.32 2.50 15.34
C SER A 466 -28.05 1.75 15.76
N TRP A 467 -28.21 0.67 16.55
CA TRP A 467 -27.12 -0.21 16.98
C TRP A 467 -26.73 -1.29 15.96
N GLY A 468 -27.55 -1.54 14.93
CA GLY A 468 -27.38 -2.65 13.98
C GLY A 468 -26.77 -2.26 12.63
N VAL A 469 -26.41 -0.98 12.44
CA VAL A 469 -25.70 -0.51 11.25
C VAL A 469 -24.26 -1.04 11.30
N PRO A 470 -23.80 -1.92 10.40
CA PRO A 470 -22.40 -2.35 10.40
C PRO A 470 -21.48 -1.13 10.25
N GLN A 471 -20.43 -1.03 11.07
CA GLN A 471 -19.53 0.13 11.10
C GLN A 471 -18.07 -0.31 11.22
N VAL A 472 -17.18 0.53 10.66
CA VAL A 472 -15.73 0.41 10.82
C VAL A 472 -15.35 0.91 12.21
N GLY A 473 -14.67 0.08 13.00
CA GLY A 473 -14.15 0.48 14.30
C GLY A 473 -12.96 1.45 14.16
N HIS A 474 -12.86 2.41 15.07
CA HIS A 474 -11.77 3.38 15.06
C HIS A 474 -10.38 2.71 15.22
N GLU A 475 -10.23 1.66 16.03
CA GLU A 475 -8.95 0.94 16.09
C GLU A 475 -8.64 0.21 14.78
N GLN A 476 -9.66 -0.30 14.08
CA GLN A 476 -9.46 -0.92 12.77
C GLN A 476 -8.97 0.11 11.78
N LEU A 477 -9.56 1.31 11.78
CA LEU A 477 -9.12 2.43 10.95
C LEU A 477 -7.66 2.83 11.23
N ARG A 478 -7.27 2.91 12.51
CA ARG A 478 -5.88 3.17 12.91
C ARG A 478 -4.92 2.10 12.37
N LEU A 479 -5.26 0.82 12.51
CA LEU A 479 -4.44 -0.30 12.01
C LEU A 479 -4.32 -0.27 10.49
N MET A 480 -5.42 -0.02 9.75
CA MET A 480 -5.40 0.09 8.30
C MET A 480 -4.51 1.26 7.83
N THR A 481 -4.52 2.38 8.55
CA THR A 481 -3.70 3.55 8.24
C THR A 481 -2.22 3.28 8.50
N TYR A 482 -1.87 2.73 9.66
CA TYR A 482 -0.49 2.34 9.98
C TYR A 482 0.04 1.26 9.03
N MET A 483 -0.83 0.36 8.54
CA MET A 483 -0.48 -0.63 7.52
C MET A 483 -0.08 0.02 6.20
N ALA A 484 -0.86 0.98 5.71
CA ALA A 484 -0.53 1.70 4.47
C ALA A 484 0.80 2.47 4.59
N LEU A 485 0.99 3.20 5.70
CA LEU A 485 2.23 3.93 5.98
C LEU A 485 3.43 2.98 6.10
N SER A 486 3.26 1.86 6.83
CA SER A 486 4.27 0.79 6.97
C SER A 486 4.65 0.14 5.65
N ALA A 487 3.71 0.07 4.69
CA ALA A 487 3.96 -0.43 3.35
C ALA A 487 4.64 0.62 2.44
N GLY A 488 4.84 1.87 2.90
CA GLY A 488 5.49 2.95 2.15
C GLY A 488 4.57 3.71 1.20
N TYR A 489 3.26 3.71 1.47
CA TYR A 489 2.31 4.52 0.72
C TYR A 489 2.44 5.98 1.14
N ARG A 490 2.52 6.87 0.15
CA ARG A 490 2.83 8.30 0.32
C ARG A 490 1.64 9.19 -0.07
N GLY A 491 0.45 8.61 0.01
CA GLY A 491 -0.84 9.27 -0.12
C GLY A 491 -1.89 8.35 0.49
N LEU A 492 -2.86 8.92 1.19
CA LEU A 492 -3.94 8.18 1.84
C LEU A 492 -5.27 8.74 1.37
N GLY A 493 -6.17 7.86 0.98
CA GLY A 493 -7.56 8.21 0.66
C GLY A 493 -8.50 7.52 1.65
N PHE A 494 -9.52 8.21 2.11
CA PHE A 494 -10.54 7.67 3.00
C PHE A 494 -11.89 7.63 2.29
N LEU A 495 -12.58 6.48 2.38
CA LEU A 495 -13.88 6.23 1.74
C LEU A 495 -14.97 6.23 2.81
N GLY A 496 -15.71 7.33 2.90
CA GLY A 496 -16.78 7.55 3.87
C GLY A 496 -18.12 7.89 3.23
N ASP A 497 -19.03 8.34 4.06
CA ASP A 497 -20.36 8.81 3.69
C ASP A 497 -20.80 9.94 4.64
N ALA A 498 -22.05 10.37 4.51
CA ALA A 498 -22.62 11.42 5.36
C ALA A 498 -22.63 11.09 6.86
N ASP A 499 -22.61 9.81 7.25
CA ASP A 499 -22.66 9.41 8.67
C ASP A 499 -21.34 9.72 9.39
N LEU A 500 -20.24 9.91 8.65
CA LEU A 500 -18.94 10.26 9.21
C LEU A 500 -18.97 11.56 10.04
N THR A 501 -19.72 12.57 9.61
CA THR A 501 -19.88 13.86 10.33
C THR A 501 -21.16 13.93 11.14
N ARG A 502 -21.92 12.84 11.25
CA ARG A 502 -23.11 12.73 12.12
C ARG A 502 -22.73 12.09 13.46
N PRO A 503 -23.62 12.12 14.47
CA PRO A 503 -23.33 11.53 15.78
C PRO A 503 -22.85 10.07 15.73
N ALA A 504 -23.36 9.27 14.79
CA ALA A 504 -22.97 7.87 14.62
C ALA A 504 -21.49 7.70 14.20
N GLY A 505 -20.96 8.58 13.35
CA GLY A 505 -19.55 8.53 12.90
C GLY A 505 -18.59 9.33 13.76
N ARG A 506 -19.06 10.00 14.81
CA ARG A 506 -18.26 10.95 15.60
C ARG A 506 -16.97 10.35 16.17
N ALA A 507 -17.04 9.15 16.76
CA ALA A 507 -15.87 8.46 17.30
C ALA A 507 -14.82 8.15 16.21
N LEU A 508 -15.26 7.86 14.99
CA LEU A 508 -14.39 7.57 13.85
C LEU A 508 -13.76 8.85 13.27
N LEU A 509 -14.52 9.94 13.19
CA LEU A 509 -14.03 11.25 12.77
C LEU A 509 -12.95 11.77 13.72
N ILE A 510 -13.12 11.56 15.03
CA ILE A 510 -12.08 11.89 16.03
C ILE A 510 -10.80 11.07 15.77
N GLU A 511 -10.92 9.78 15.45
CA GLU A 511 -9.72 8.97 15.17
C GLU A 511 -9.00 9.43 13.89
N LEU A 512 -9.75 9.83 12.86
CA LEU A 512 -9.18 10.42 11.64
C LEU A 512 -8.43 11.70 11.95
N ALA A 513 -8.96 12.54 12.85
CA ALA A 513 -8.26 13.74 13.30
C ALA A 513 -6.90 13.40 13.94
N PHE A 514 -6.85 12.38 14.80
CA PHE A 514 -5.58 11.95 15.40
C PHE A 514 -4.62 11.38 14.38
N LEU A 515 -5.12 10.64 13.40
CA LEU A 515 -4.28 10.07 12.33
C LEU A 515 -3.70 11.16 11.43
N ASN A 516 -4.52 12.13 11.02
CA ASN A 516 -4.08 13.27 10.23
C ASN A 516 -3.05 14.11 11.02
N GLU A 517 -3.29 14.39 12.30
CA GLU A 517 -2.31 15.09 13.15
C GLU A 517 -0.98 14.31 13.28
N GLU A 518 -1.03 12.99 13.48
CA GLU A 518 0.19 12.16 13.51
C GLU A 518 0.95 12.18 12.18
N ILE A 519 0.23 12.18 11.06
CA ILE A 519 0.81 12.31 9.72
C ILE A 519 1.46 13.69 9.57
N ASP A 520 0.78 14.76 9.92
CA ASP A 520 1.26 16.14 9.81
C ASP A 520 2.53 16.38 10.64
N LEU A 521 2.56 15.86 11.88
CA LEU A 521 3.73 15.94 12.77
C LEU A 521 4.98 15.28 12.17
N CYS A 522 4.81 14.25 11.35
CA CYS A 522 5.89 13.46 10.74
C CYS A 522 5.93 13.53 9.22
N GLU A 523 5.25 14.52 8.62
CA GLU A 523 4.94 14.54 7.18
C GLU A 523 6.20 14.44 6.32
N SER A 524 7.20 15.26 6.62
CA SER A 524 8.45 15.30 5.85
C SER A 524 9.20 13.95 5.83
N ILE A 525 9.08 13.14 6.89
CA ILE A 525 9.68 11.81 6.97
C ILE A 525 8.85 10.81 6.16
N LEU A 526 7.53 10.82 6.36
CA LEU A 526 6.61 9.90 5.68
C LEU A 526 6.57 10.14 4.16
N ALA A 527 6.54 11.40 3.72
CA ALA A 527 6.56 11.78 2.30
C ALA A 527 7.86 11.35 1.58
N ARG A 528 8.95 11.16 2.32
CA ARG A 528 10.26 10.70 1.81
C ARG A 528 10.47 9.19 1.91
N SER A 529 9.46 8.44 2.35
CA SER A 529 9.52 6.98 2.44
C SER A 529 10.02 6.35 1.14
N ALA A 530 10.97 5.43 1.28
CA ALA A 530 11.64 4.77 0.17
C ALA A 530 11.96 3.31 0.55
N ASP A 531 12.03 2.44 -0.47
CA ASP A 531 12.42 1.04 -0.27
C ASP A 531 13.94 0.86 -0.13
N PRO A 532 14.40 -0.20 0.55
CA PRO A 532 13.59 -1.12 1.36
C PRO A 532 13.17 -0.46 2.68
N ILE A 533 11.95 -0.76 3.15
CA ILE A 533 11.48 -0.39 4.48
C ILE A 533 11.79 -1.55 5.43
N PRO A 534 12.77 -1.43 6.35
CA PRO A 534 13.08 -2.48 7.31
C PRO A 534 11.90 -2.73 8.23
N VAL A 535 11.61 -4.00 8.51
CA VAL A 535 10.61 -4.41 9.51
C VAL A 535 11.34 -5.11 10.64
N TYR A 536 11.18 -4.58 11.85
CA TYR A 536 11.75 -5.15 13.06
C TYR A 536 10.70 -5.98 13.81
N HIS A 537 11.15 -7.13 14.29
CA HIS A 537 10.38 -7.96 15.20
C HIS A 537 10.31 -7.35 16.60
N VAL A 538 9.21 -7.63 17.27
CA VAL A 538 8.92 -7.13 18.62
C VAL A 538 8.86 -8.31 19.57
N PHE A 539 9.41 -8.13 20.77
CA PHE A 539 9.61 -9.20 21.74
C PHE A 539 8.99 -8.82 23.09
N ASP A 540 8.68 -9.85 23.89
CA ASP A 540 8.56 -9.68 25.33
C ASP A 540 9.92 -9.30 25.94
N PRO A 541 9.94 -8.68 27.13
CA PRO A 541 11.19 -8.37 27.81
C PRO A 541 11.99 -9.64 28.04
N ASP A 542 13.31 -9.54 27.89
CA ASP A 542 14.21 -10.67 28.13
C ASP A 542 14.02 -11.17 29.59
N PRO A 543 14.03 -12.50 29.82
CA PRO A 543 13.86 -13.04 31.16
C PRO A 543 15.00 -12.51 32.06
N PRO A 544 14.72 -12.19 33.33
CA PRO A 544 15.72 -11.58 34.21
C PRO A 544 16.95 -12.48 34.36
N ASP A 545 18.13 -11.89 34.24
CA ASP A 545 19.42 -12.57 34.47
C ASP A 545 19.66 -12.94 35.94
N LEU A 546 18.81 -12.44 36.85
CA LEU A 546 18.95 -12.70 38.28
C LEU A 546 18.26 -14.00 38.67
N PRO A 547 18.94 -14.87 39.45
CA PRO A 547 18.25 -16.01 40.06
C PRO A 547 17.16 -15.50 41.02
N PRO A 548 16.03 -16.21 41.18
CA PRO A 548 14.93 -15.79 42.04
C PRO A 548 15.41 -15.38 43.45
N PRO A 549 14.75 -14.41 44.12
CA PRO A 549 15.09 -14.06 45.50
C PRO A 549 15.10 -15.31 46.40
N GLY A 550 16.20 -15.53 47.13
CA GLY A 550 16.40 -16.72 47.98
C GLY A 550 17.25 -17.85 47.36
N THR A 551 17.80 -17.64 46.17
CA THR A 551 18.67 -18.64 45.51
C THR A 551 20.06 -18.68 46.17
N PRO A 552 20.62 -19.87 46.50
CA PRO A 552 21.90 -19.98 47.18
C PRO A 552 23.08 -19.39 46.37
N PRO A 553 24.09 -18.79 47.03
CA PRO A 553 25.28 -18.27 46.38
C PRO A 553 25.98 -19.33 45.52
N GLY A 554 26.31 -18.99 44.27
CA GLY A 554 26.95 -19.92 43.33
C GLY A 554 26.01 -20.67 42.39
N THR A 555 24.69 -20.44 42.48
CA THR A 555 23.73 -21.02 41.54
C THR A 555 23.91 -20.42 40.14
N ARG A 556 24.34 -21.25 39.18
CA ARG A 556 24.42 -20.84 37.77
C ARG A 556 23.02 -20.57 37.24
N VAL A 557 22.81 -19.35 36.73
CA VAL A 557 21.60 -18.96 36.01
C VAL A 557 21.51 -19.88 34.79
N LYS A 558 20.43 -20.68 34.72
CA LYS A 558 20.20 -21.50 33.52
C LYS A 558 19.88 -20.54 32.38
N PRO A 559 20.66 -20.52 31.28
CA PRO A 559 20.33 -19.69 30.13
C PRO A 559 18.94 -20.10 29.64
N GLN A 560 18.00 -19.16 29.68
CA GLN A 560 16.67 -19.35 29.12
C GLN A 560 16.72 -19.04 27.63
N LYS A 561 15.91 -19.77 26.85
CA LYS A 561 15.80 -19.50 25.42
C LYS A 561 15.14 -18.13 25.24
N GLU A 562 15.72 -17.28 24.39
CA GLU A 562 15.10 -16.01 23.99
C GLU A 562 13.67 -16.24 23.52
N PHE A 563 12.77 -15.32 23.90
CA PHE A 563 11.38 -15.37 23.45
C PHE A 563 11.33 -15.26 21.93
N ALA A 564 10.41 -16.03 21.32
CA ALA A 564 10.11 -15.83 19.91
C ALA A 564 9.48 -14.43 19.72
N PRO A 565 9.63 -13.82 18.53
CA PRO A 565 8.89 -12.62 18.18
C PRO A 565 7.41 -12.77 18.47
N LYS A 566 6.78 -11.72 19.01
CA LYS A 566 5.34 -11.69 19.17
C LYS A 566 4.67 -11.69 17.80
N PRO A 567 3.77 -12.65 17.51
CA PRO A 567 3.08 -12.70 16.22
C PRO A 567 2.18 -11.47 16.07
N GLY A 568 2.10 -10.91 14.86
CA GLY A 568 1.28 -9.72 14.55
C GLY A 568 1.95 -8.38 14.88
N LEU A 569 2.84 -8.33 15.88
CA LEU A 569 3.53 -7.10 16.29
C LEU A 569 4.76 -6.83 15.43
N LEU A 570 4.72 -5.73 14.67
CA LEU A 570 5.77 -5.34 13.72
C LEU A 570 6.08 -3.85 13.86
N ALA A 571 7.36 -3.50 13.79
CA ALA A 571 7.82 -2.12 13.74
C ALA A 571 8.49 -1.82 12.39
N SER A 572 7.82 -1.07 11.52
CA SER A 572 8.35 -0.68 10.21
C SER A 572 9.15 0.62 10.32
N ALA A 573 10.35 0.68 9.74
CA ALA A 573 11.26 1.82 9.89
C ALA A 573 11.31 2.68 8.63
N ILE A 574 10.73 3.87 8.70
CA ILE A 574 10.83 4.88 7.64
C ILE A 574 12.11 5.69 7.88
N ALA A 575 13.00 5.74 6.89
CA ALA A 575 14.27 6.46 7.02
C ALA A 575 14.03 7.96 7.25
N ALA A 576 14.72 8.54 8.23
CA ALA A 576 14.74 9.98 8.49
C ALA A 576 16.13 10.56 8.18
N GLU A 577 16.25 11.90 8.20
CA GLU A 577 17.52 12.57 7.95
C GLU A 577 18.60 12.17 8.98
N ARG A 578 19.88 12.37 8.62
CA ARG A 578 21.05 12.14 9.51
C ARG A 578 21.12 10.72 10.11
N LYS A 579 20.64 9.71 9.35
CA LYS A 579 20.58 8.30 9.76
C LYS A 579 19.59 8.01 10.91
N GLY A 580 18.62 8.89 11.15
CA GLY A 580 17.46 8.61 12.00
C GLY A 580 16.44 7.68 11.33
N ALA A 581 15.40 7.33 12.08
CA ALA A 581 14.25 6.58 11.57
C ALA A 581 12.97 6.99 12.29
N LEU A 582 11.82 6.77 11.64
CA LEU A 582 10.51 6.78 12.27
C LEU A 582 10.01 5.34 12.30
N LEU A 583 9.88 4.76 13.49
CA LEU A 583 9.35 3.41 13.65
C LEU A 583 7.84 3.47 13.80
N LEU A 584 7.13 2.75 12.94
CA LEU A 584 5.68 2.56 12.97
C LEU A 584 5.40 1.18 13.57
N LEU A 585 5.14 1.15 14.88
CA LEU A 585 4.77 -0.06 15.61
C LEU A 585 3.25 -0.27 15.52
N ALA A 586 2.82 -1.47 15.12
CA ALA A 586 1.40 -1.83 15.08
C ALA A 586 1.19 -3.32 15.43
N ASP A 587 0.04 -3.62 16.05
CA ASP A 587 -0.40 -4.99 16.36
C ASP A 587 -1.40 -5.49 15.31
N TYR A 588 -0.91 -6.22 14.31
CA TYR A 588 -1.74 -6.86 13.29
C TYR A 588 -2.27 -8.22 13.77
N ALA A 589 -2.89 -8.24 14.96
CA ALA A 589 -3.44 -9.46 15.55
C ALA A 589 -4.49 -10.12 14.63
N GLY A 590 -4.55 -11.45 14.66
CA GLY A 590 -5.54 -12.21 13.88
C GLY A 590 -6.98 -11.82 14.25
N ASN A 591 -7.86 -11.80 13.25
CA ASN A 591 -9.27 -11.38 13.34
C ASN A 591 -9.50 -9.89 13.67
N ALA A 592 -8.46 -9.07 13.78
CA ALA A 592 -8.62 -7.64 14.04
C ALA A 592 -9.43 -6.90 12.96
N GLN A 593 -9.47 -7.42 11.73
CA GLN A 593 -10.31 -6.89 10.64
C GLN A 593 -11.82 -7.06 10.88
N PHE A 594 -12.21 -7.88 11.87
CA PHE A 594 -13.61 -8.03 12.32
C PHE A 594 -13.82 -7.34 13.66
N GLN A 595 -13.04 -7.74 14.66
CA GLN A 595 -13.08 -7.16 16.00
C GLN A 595 -11.67 -7.22 16.61
N PRO A 596 -11.01 -6.06 16.84
CA PRO A 596 -9.72 -6.02 17.51
C PRO A 596 -9.76 -6.66 18.91
N PRO A 597 -8.78 -7.51 19.28
CA PRO A 597 -8.59 -7.96 20.66
C PRO A 597 -8.07 -6.80 21.52
N GLN A 598 -7.72 -7.08 22.78
CA GLN A 598 -7.25 -6.07 23.72
C GLN A 598 -6.13 -5.17 23.14
N MET A 599 -5.19 -5.77 22.38
CA MET A 599 -4.04 -5.09 21.76
C MET A 599 -3.37 -4.16 22.78
N ALA A 600 -2.90 -4.74 23.87
CA ALA A 600 -2.17 -4.00 24.89
C ALA A 600 -1.08 -4.89 25.46
N ALA A 601 0.11 -4.34 25.61
CA ALA A 601 1.26 -5.03 26.16
C ALA A 601 2.10 -4.07 27.00
N ARG A 602 2.98 -4.63 27.84
CA ARG A 602 3.92 -3.87 28.65
C ARG A 602 5.35 -4.30 28.33
N ASN A 603 6.26 -3.34 28.42
CA ASN A 603 7.69 -3.54 28.25
C ASN A 603 8.05 -4.27 26.95
N LEU A 604 7.39 -3.91 25.84
CA LEU A 604 7.73 -4.48 24.54
C LEU A 604 9.12 -4.03 24.12
N VAL A 605 9.91 -4.96 23.58
CA VAL A 605 11.27 -4.69 23.13
C VAL A 605 11.32 -4.71 21.61
N ILE A 606 11.77 -3.61 21.01
CA ILE A 606 12.07 -3.51 19.57
C ILE A 606 13.59 -3.54 19.41
N ARG A 607 14.10 -4.47 18.59
CA ARG A 607 15.54 -4.55 18.28
C ARG A 607 15.79 -3.90 16.91
N ALA A 608 16.20 -2.62 16.91
CA ALA A 608 16.36 -1.82 15.70
C ALA A 608 17.82 -1.42 15.42
N ASN A 609 18.21 -1.36 14.15
CA ASN A 609 19.54 -0.89 13.76
C ASN A 609 19.56 0.64 13.65
N MET A 610 20.23 1.31 14.58
CA MET A 610 20.27 2.76 14.65
C MET A 610 21.64 3.31 15.10
N PRO A 611 21.96 4.58 14.81
CA PRO A 611 23.14 5.26 15.33
C PRO A 611 23.17 5.26 16.87
N GLU A 612 24.37 5.18 17.43
CA GLU A 612 24.58 5.11 18.89
C GLU A 612 24.11 6.36 19.64
N SER A 613 24.24 7.52 19.01
CA SER A 613 23.79 8.81 19.56
C SER A 613 22.29 9.06 19.39
N ALA A 614 21.57 8.21 18.65
CA ALA A 614 20.14 8.41 18.42
C ALA A 614 19.34 8.13 19.69
N GLN A 615 18.41 9.03 20.01
CA GLN A 615 17.41 8.86 21.06
C GLN A 615 16.09 8.41 20.44
N ALA A 616 15.27 7.69 21.19
CA ALA A 616 13.96 7.21 20.76
C ALA A 616 12.86 7.95 21.54
N PHE A 617 11.93 8.57 20.81
CA PHE A 617 10.79 9.29 21.38
C PHE A 617 9.49 8.73 20.83
N GLU A 618 8.59 8.28 21.69
CA GLU A 618 7.21 8.00 21.31
C GLU A 618 6.47 9.33 21.12
N ILE A 619 5.81 9.49 19.97
CA ILE A 619 5.09 10.69 19.58
C ILE A 619 3.61 10.36 19.50
N SER A 620 2.80 11.22 20.12
CA SER A 620 1.35 11.24 19.96
C SER A 620 0.83 12.68 20.05
N PRO A 621 -0.42 12.95 19.64
CA PRO A 621 -1.06 14.26 19.86
C PRO A 621 -1.13 14.67 21.34
N GLY A 622 -0.99 13.73 22.28
CA GLY A 622 -0.99 13.99 23.71
C GLY A 622 0.38 14.31 24.31
N GLU A 623 1.46 13.68 23.84
CA GLU A 623 2.79 13.84 24.43
C GLU A 623 3.95 13.41 23.51
N VAL A 624 5.16 13.86 23.86
CA VAL A 624 6.43 13.33 23.35
C VAL A 624 7.17 12.69 24.50
N LYS A 625 7.29 11.35 24.49
CA LYS A 625 7.83 10.57 25.60
C LYS A 625 9.17 9.95 25.24
N LEU A 626 10.19 10.15 26.08
CA LEU A 626 11.49 9.49 25.91
C LEU A 626 11.38 8.00 26.24
N LEU A 627 11.82 7.15 25.33
CA LEU A 627 11.84 5.69 25.54
C LEU A 627 13.23 5.22 26.01
N PRO A 628 13.29 4.29 26.99
CA PRO A 628 14.55 3.66 27.37
C PRO A 628 15.18 2.91 26.19
N ARG A 629 16.51 2.97 26.12
CA ARG A 629 17.29 2.25 25.13
C ARG A 629 18.52 1.58 25.72
N GLU A 630 18.85 0.42 25.18
CA GLU A 630 20.05 -0.34 25.56
C GLU A 630 20.75 -0.90 24.31
N ARG A 631 22.08 -0.98 24.34
CA ARG A 631 22.85 -1.63 23.27
C ARG A 631 22.88 -3.13 23.53
N ALA A 632 22.45 -3.91 22.55
CA ALA A 632 22.46 -5.36 22.63
C ALA A 632 23.03 -5.98 21.34
N PRO A 633 23.43 -7.26 21.36
CA PRO A 633 23.71 -8.00 20.13
C PRO A 633 22.52 -7.89 19.16
N GLY A 634 22.78 -7.43 17.94
CA GLY A 634 21.74 -7.28 16.90
C GLY A 634 21.07 -5.91 16.81
N GLY A 635 21.48 -4.90 17.61
CA GLY A 635 21.05 -3.52 17.42
C GLY A 635 20.92 -2.71 18.71
N THR A 636 20.08 -1.68 18.67
CA THR A 636 19.62 -0.95 19.85
C THR A 636 18.26 -1.52 20.26
N GLN A 637 18.14 -1.98 21.50
CA GLN A 637 16.87 -2.32 22.12
C GLN A 637 16.16 -1.02 22.52
N ILE A 638 14.92 -0.86 22.06
CA ILE A 638 14.02 0.21 22.47
C ILE A 638 12.91 -0.44 23.28
N ILE A 639 12.68 0.06 24.49
CA ILE A 639 11.68 -0.48 25.42
C ILE A 639 10.44 0.42 25.38
N VAL A 640 9.32 -0.13 24.93
CA VAL A 640 7.99 0.49 25.01
C VAL A 640 7.32 -0.04 26.27
N ASP A 641 7.32 0.78 27.32
CA ASP A 641 6.82 0.44 28.66
C ASP A 641 5.32 0.12 28.67
N GLU A 642 4.53 0.89 27.91
CA GLU A 642 3.09 0.69 27.78
C GLU A 642 2.63 0.84 26.33
N PHE A 643 2.18 -0.25 25.73
CA PHE A 643 1.74 -0.30 24.34
C PHE A 643 0.22 -0.54 24.23
N CYS A 644 -0.39 0.06 23.20
CA CYS A 644 -1.80 -0.08 22.86
C CYS A 644 -1.95 -0.70 21.45
N THR A 645 -2.70 -0.10 20.52
CA THR A 645 -2.88 -0.65 19.16
C THR A 645 -1.71 -0.33 18.23
N THR A 646 -1.19 0.90 18.31
CA THR A 646 -0.07 1.40 17.53
C THR A 646 0.80 2.33 18.38
N ALA A 647 2.05 2.53 17.96
CA ALA A 647 2.94 3.56 18.49
C ALA A 647 3.84 4.12 17.38
N MET A 648 4.01 5.44 17.35
CA MET A 648 4.91 6.13 16.43
C MET A 648 6.15 6.57 17.19
N ILE A 649 7.33 6.07 16.81
CA ILE A 649 8.57 6.27 17.56
C ILE A 649 9.60 6.97 16.67
N LEU A 650 9.87 8.25 16.94
CA LEU A 650 10.92 9.00 16.30
C LEU A 650 12.27 8.69 16.91
N CYS A 651 13.14 8.15 16.09
CA CYS A 651 14.49 7.78 16.41
C CYS A 651 15.46 8.77 15.75
N THR A 652 15.99 9.73 16.50
CA THR A 652 16.77 10.84 15.92
C THR A 652 17.96 11.25 16.77
N THR A 653 18.99 11.78 16.10
CA THR A 653 20.12 12.49 16.73
C THR A 653 19.90 14.00 16.75
N ASP A 654 18.88 14.52 16.05
CA ASP A 654 18.53 15.94 15.99
C ASP A 654 17.52 16.28 17.08
N LEU A 655 18.01 16.84 18.20
CA LEU A 655 17.15 17.30 19.29
C LEU A 655 16.32 18.54 18.89
N GLY A 656 16.76 19.33 17.92
CA GLY A 656 15.97 20.45 17.40
C GLY A 656 14.72 19.97 16.65
N LEU A 657 14.77 18.81 15.99
CA LEU A 657 13.58 18.17 15.45
C LEU A 657 12.60 17.78 16.55
N LYS A 658 13.09 17.19 17.65
CA LYS A 658 12.27 16.85 18.81
C LYS A 658 11.59 18.09 19.40
N GLU A 659 12.32 19.19 19.58
CA GLU A 659 11.77 20.45 20.10
C GLU A 659 10.68 21.03 19.18
N ARG A 660 10.87 20.97 17.85
CA ARG A 660 9.84 21.41 16.89
C ARG A 660 8.56 20.58 16.98
N VAL A 661 8.69 19.26 17.06
CA VAL A 661 7.54 18.35 17.21
C VAL A 661 6.81 18.59 18.53
N GLU A 662 7.55 18.75 19.63
CA GLU A 662 6.97 19.03 20.95
C GLU A 662 6.24 20.38 20.97
N ALA A 663 6.80 21.41 20.32
CA ALA A 663 6.17 22.72 20.19
C ALA A 663 4.93 22.71 19.27
N ALA A 664 4.86 21.80 18.29
CA ALA A 664 3.66 21.59 17.48
C ALA A 664 2.56 20.93 18.33
N ILE A 665 2.89 19.83 19.01
CA ILE A 665 1.97 19.09 19.90
C ILE A 665 1.41 20.01 20.98
N ALA A 666 2.24 20.85 21.61
CA ALA A 666 1.79 21.75 22.68
C ALA A 666 0.63 22.67 22.27
N ARG A 667 0.49 23.02 20.98
CA ARG A 667 -0.58 23.89 20.48
C ARG A 667 -1.93 23.16 20.36
N VAL A 668 -1.90 21.88 20.01
CA VAL A 668 -3.10 21.07 19.75
C VAL A 668 -3.50 20.20 20.94
N ARG A 669 -2.58 19.96 21.87
CA ARG A 669 -2.71 19.02 22.99
C ARG A 669 -4.01 19.18 23.81
N PRO A 670 -4.45 20.39 24.20
CA PRO A 670 -5.70 20.52 24.99
C PRO A 670 -6.93 20.00 24.24
N LEU A 671 -7.03 20.32 22.94
CA LEU A 671 -8.10 19.85 22.08
C LEU A 671 -7.98 18.33 21.83
N ALA A 672 -6.77 17.84 21.56
CA ALA A 672 -6.54 16.41 21.34
C ALA A 672 -6.96 15.57 22.56
N VAL A 673 -6.63 15.99 23.78
CA VAL A 673 -7.06 15.34 25.03
C VAL A 673 -8.58 15.38 25.18
N GLN A 674 -9.21 16.54 24.94
CA GLN A 674 -10.67 16.66 25.01
C GLN A 674 -11.36 15.67 24.05
N LEU A 675 -10.89 15.60 22.81
CA LEU A 675 -11.41 14.67 21.80
C LEU A 675 -11.16 13.21 22.18
N ALA A 676 -10.01 12.90 22.80
CA ALA A 676 -9.69 11.53 23.22
C ALA A 676 -10.64 11.04 24.32
N ILE A 677 -10.99 11.93 25.26
CA ILE A 677 -11.96 11.63 26.31
C ILE A 677 -13.37 11.50 25.71
N GLU A 678 -13.77 12.40 24.80
CA GLU A 678 -15.06 12.31 24.09
C GLU A 678 -15.19 10.98 23.33
N GLN A 679 -14.16 10.56 22.60
CA GLN A 679 -14.15 9.29 21.89
C GLN A 679 -14.31 8.10 22.86
N ALA A 680 -13.60 8.11 23.99
CA ALA A 680 -13.72 7.05 25.00
C ALA A 680 -15.13 6.98 25.62
N GLU A 681 -15.77 8.14 25.88
CA GLU A 681 -17.14 8.22 26.38
C GLU A 681 -18.16 7.67 25.36
N LEU A 682 -18.03 8.04 24.09
CA LEU A 682 -18.88 7.54 23.00
C LEU A 682 -18.75 6.01 22.86
N MET A 683 -17.53 5.49 22.94
CA MET A 683 -17.29 4.05 22.90
C MET A 683 -17.91 3.34 24.10
N LEU A 684 -17.70 3.86 25.31
CA LEU A 684 -18.25 3.28 26.53
C LEU A 684 -19.77 3.18 26.42
N GLN A 685 -20.43 4.25 25.98
CA GLN A 685 -21.88 4.29 25.80
C GLN A 685 -22.35 3.22 24.81
N ALA A 686 -21.74 3.16 23.62
CA ALA A 686 -22.12 2.20 22.57
C ALA A 686 -21.90 0.75 23.01
N VAL A 687 -20.77 0.46 23.66
CA VAL A 687 -20.45 -0.89 24.15
C VAL A 687 -21.38 -1.29 25.30
N ALA A 688 -21.63 -0.39 26.26
CA ALA A 688 -22.53 -0.67 27.38
C ALA A 688 -23.97 -0.95 26.90
N GLU A 689 -24.50 -0.16 25.96
CA GLU A 689 -25.84 -0.38 25.39
C GLU A 689 -25.94 -1.77 24.75
N LEU A 690 -24.98 -2.10 23.89
CA LEU A 690 -25.00 -3.32 23.10
C LEU A 690 -24.74 -4.57 23.94
N THR A 691 -23.82 -4.50 24.91
CA THR A 691 -23.64 -5.57 25.91
C THR A 691 -24.90 -5.76 26.73
N GLY A 692 -25.60 -4.67 27.12
CA GLY A 692 -26.91 -4.74 27.76
C GLY A 692 -27.94 -5.51 26.95
N ARG A 693 -28.00 -5.27 25.63
CA ARG A 693 -28.88 -5.99 24.69
C ARG A 693 -28.52 -7.48 24.59
N LEU A 694 -27.25 -7.80 24.36
CA LEU A 694 -26.77 -9.18 24.31
C LEU A 694 -27.10 -9.94 25.60
N ASN A 695 -26.92 -9.29 26.75
CA ASN A 695 -27.27 -9.86 28.05
C ASN A 695 -28.78 -10.09 28.20
N ALA A 696 -29.62 -9.14 27.74
CA ALA A 696 -31.07 -9.32 27.73
C ALA A 696 -31.53 -10.50 26.86
N ASP A 697 -30.77 -10.80 25.79
CA ASP A 697 -30.98 -11.97 24.93
C ASP A 697 -30.36 -13.27 25.48
N GLY A 698 -29.77 -13.23 26.68
CA GLY A 698 -29.14 -14.37 27.35
C GLY A 698 -27.71 -14.67 26.88
N GLN A 699 -27.10 -13.75 26.12
CA GLN A 699 -25.75 -13.90 25.55
C GLN A 699 -24.65 -13.30 26.44
N HIS A 700 -24.61 -13.74 27.70
CA HIS A 700 -23.57 -13.35 28.66
C HIS A 700 -22.18 -13.84 28.24
N LEU A 701 -21.15 -13.02 28.45
CA LEU A 701 -19.76 -13.37 28.19
C LEU A 701 -19.30 -14.54 29.08
N ILE A 702 -19.59 -14.45 30.38
CA ILE A 702 -19.29 -15.52 31.36
C ILE A 702 -20.59 -16.30 31.64
N THR A 703 -20.61 -17.59 31.28
CA THR A 703 -21.74 -18.48 31.54
C THR A 703 -21.49 -19.37 32.74
N ALA A 704 -22.56 -19.96 33.31
CA ALA A 704 -22.44 -20.94 34.39
C ALA A 704 -21.59 -22.16 33.99
N ASP A 705 -21.71 -22.60 32.74
CA ASP A 705 -20.90 -23.70 32.19
C ASP A 705 -19.41 -23.33 32.09
N GLU A 706 -19.08 -22.08 31.75
CA GLU A 706 -17.70 -21.61 31.74
C GLU A 706 -17.12 -21.56 33.15
N LEU A 707 -17.88 -21.06 34.13
CA LEU A 707 -17.47 -21.06 35.54
C LEU A 707 -17.23 -22.49 36.03
N LYS A 708 -18.11 -23.43 35.67
CA LYS A 708 -17.95 -24.84 35.98
C LYS A 708 -16.68 -25.42 35.36
N ARG A 709 -16.44 -25.20 34.05
CA ARG A 709 -15.21 -25.65 33.37
C ARG A 709 -13.94 -25.09 34.00
N ARG A 710 -13.96 -23.83 34.42
CA ARG A 710 -12.83 -23.19 35.13
C ARG A 710 -12.59 -23.82 36.50
N ALA A 711 -13.66 -24.08 37.25
CA ALA A 711 -13.58 -24.78 38.53
C ALA A 711 -13.04 -26.20 38.38
N ASP A 712 -13.52 -26.94 37.37
CA ASP A 712 -13.03 -28.29 37.02
C ASP A 712 -11.55 -28.26 36.59
N ALA A 713 -11.09 -27.18 35.96
CA ALA A 713 -9.68 -26.94 35.61
C ALA A 713 -8.83 -26.42 36.80
N GLY A 714 -9.38 -26.31 38.00
CA GLY A 714 -8.69 -25.83 39.20
C GLY A 714 -8.44 -24.32 39.23
N ILE A 715 -9.09 -23.55 38.36
CA ILE A 715 -8.95 -22.09 38.29
C ILE A 715 -9.95 -21.44 39.27
N VAL A 716 -9.45 -21.05 40.45
CA VAL A 716 -10.26 -20.49 41.55
C VAL A 716 -10.53 -18.99 41.39
N ALA A 717 -9.73 -18.28 40.59
CA ALA A 717 -9.86 -16.84 40.40
C ALA A 717 -11.15 -16.47 39.67
N LYS A 718 -11.92 -15.52 40.22
CA LYS A 718 -13.11 -14.94 39.57
C LYS A 718 -12.68 -14.39 38.19
N PRO A 719 -13.31 -14.83 37.08
CA PRO A 719 -13.05 -14.22 35.79
C PRO A 719 -13.50 -12.76 35.81
N THR A 720 -12.80 -11.90 35.08
CA THR A 720 -13.26 -10.52 34.86
C THR A 720 -14.53 -10.58 34.02
N ASP A 721 -15.64 -10.09 34.56
CA ASP A 721 -16.95 -10.08 33.91
C ASP A 721 -17.21 -8.76 33.16
N GLU A 722 -18.37 -8.66 32.51
CA GLU A 722 -18.78 -7.50 31.72
C GLU A 722 -18.84 -6.22 32.56
N ARG A 723 -19.35 -6.33 33.80
CA ARG A 723 -19.46 -5.20 34.73
C ARG A 723 -18.08 -4.72 35.16
N ASP A 724 -17.17 -5.64 35.46
CA ASP A 724 -15.79 -5.35 35.85
C ASP A 724 -15.04 -4.64 34.70
N LEU A 725 -15.27 -5.02 33.44
CA LEU A 725 -14.67 -4.37 32.27
C LEU A 725 -15.22 -2.96 32.02
N LEU A 726 -16.54 -2.78 32.09
CA LEU A 726 -17.18 -1.45 31.94
C LEU A 726 -16.73 -0.50 33.06
N ALA A 727 -16.69 -0.96 34.31
CA ALA A 727 -16.23 -0.15 35.44
C ALA A 727 -14.75 0.26 35.31
N LYS A 728 -13.90 -0.60 34.74
CA LYS A 728 -12.50 -0.24 34.45
C LYS A 728 -12.41 0.88 33.40
N ALA A 729 -13.23 0.81 32.35
CA ALA A 729 -13.28 1.86 31.33
C ALA A 729 -13.76 3.20 31.93
N GLU A 730 -14.84 3.17 32.71
CA GLU A 730 -15.37 4.33 33.44
C GLU A 730 -14.33 4.96 34.36
N SER A 731 -13.59 4.14 35.10
CA SER A 731 -12.53 4.62 36.01
C SER A 731 -11.41 5.32 35.24
N SER A 732 -10.99 4.80 34.09
CA SER A 732 -9.97 5.46 33.25
C SER A 732 -10.49 6.78 32.66
N ILE A 733 -11.73 6.83 32.18
CA ILE A 733 -12.34 8.08 31.68
C ILE A 733 -12.42 9.12 32.79
N LYS A 734 -12.84 8.71 34.00
CA LYS A 734 -12.87 9.61 35.16
C LYS A 734 -11.47 10.14 35.49
N SER A 735 -10.47 9.26 35.53
CA SER A 735 -9.08 9.67 35.77
C SER A 735 -8.56 10.63 34.69
N ALA A 736 -8.95 10.42 33.43
CA ALA A 736 -8.61 11.30 32.32
C ALA A 736 -9.24 12.70 32.48
N ARG A 737 -10.52 12.79 32.88
CA ARG A 737 -11.21 14.06 33.18
C ARG A 737 -10.53 14.80 34.33
N GLU A 738 -10.27 14.10 35.43
CA GLU A 738 -9.58 14.68 36.60
C GLU A 738 -8.15 15.16 36.24
N ALA A 739 -7.44 14.46 35.36
CA ALA A 739 -6.12 14.88 34.87
C ALA A 739 -6.22 16.09 33.93
N GLN A 740 -7.23 16.14 33.06
CA GLN A 740 -7.52 17.29 32.20
C GLN A 740 -7.80 18.56 33.02
N GLU A 741 -8.58 18.45 34.10
CA GLU A 741 -8.86 19.56 35.02
C GLU A 741 -7.61 20.10 35.74
N ARG A 742 -6.60 19.25 35.94
CA ARG A 742 -5.29 19.62 36.50
C ARG A 742 -4.27 20.06 35.45
N GLU A 743 -4.68 20.13 34.17
CA GLU A 743 -3.80 20.38 33.02
C GLU A 743 -2.65 19.36 32.86
N ASP A 744 -2.78 18.18 33.47
CA ASP A 744 -1.89 17.04 33.24
C ASP A 744 -2.33 16.31 31.98
N PHE A 745 -2.09 16.96 30.84
CA PHE A 745 -2.54 16.48 29.54
C PHE A 745 -1.92 15.14 29.12
N ALA A 746 -0.69 14.86 29.56
CA ALA A 746 -0.01 13.59 29.28
C ALA A 746 -0.74 12.42 29.94
N LEU A 747 -1.02 12.53 31.25
CA LEU A 747 -1.80 11.52 31.96
C LEU A 747 -3.23 11.43 31.42
N ALA A 748 -3.87 12.57 31.12
CA ALA A 748 -5.23 12.60 30.58
C ALA A 748 -5.34 11.86 29.24
N TRP A 749 -4.39 12.10 28.31
CA TRP A 749 -4.28 11.37 27.06
C TRP A 749 -4.11 9.86 27.29
N ALA A 750 -3.15 9.48 28.15
CA ALA A 750 -2.85 8.08 28.42
C ALA A 750 -4.08 7.36 29.01
N GLU A 751 -4.76 7.94 29.99
CA GLU A 751 -5.97 7.37 30.60
C GLU A 751 -7.15 7.28 29.61
N ALA A 752 -7.35 8.30 28.78
CA ALA A 752 -8.39 8.26 27.74
C ALA A 752 -8.15 7.10 26.76
N ARG A 753 -6.90 6.89 26.31
CA ARG A 753 -6.54 5.76 25.44
C ARG A 753 -6.54 4.42 26.18
N ARG A 754 -6.27 4.37 27.49
CA ARG A 754 -6.39 3.17 28.34
C ARG A 754 -7.83 2.69 28.46
N ALA A 755 -8.80 3.60 28.48
CA ALA A 755 -10.23 3.26 28.59
C ALA A 755 -10.71 2.32 27.47
N GLY A 756 -10.13 2.42 26.27
CA GLY A 756 -10.47 1.53 25.15
C GLY A 756 -10.06 0.06 25.35
N ARG A 757 -9.06 -0.22 26.20
CA ARG A 757 -8.54 -1.60 26.39
C ARG A 757 -9.58 -2.56 27.00
N PRO A 758 -10.23 -2.27 28.13
CA PRO A 758 -11.28 -3.14 28.65
C PRO A 758 -12.49 -3.23 27.72
N LEU A 759 -12.82 -2.15 26.98
CA LEU A 759 -13.90 -2.17 25.99
C LEU A 759 -13.59 -3.13 24.84
N ARG A 760 -12.37 -3.11 24.27
CA ARG A 760 -11.94 -4.09 23.26
C ARG A 760 -11.97 -5.51 23.79
N THR A 761 -11.50 -5.76 25.01
CA THR A 761 -11.58 -7.09 25.64
C THR A 761 -13.03 -7.58 25.71
N LEU A 762 -13.97 -6.71 26.10
CA LEU A 762 -15.39 -7.03 26.18
C LEU A 762 -15.99 -7.35 24.80
N MET A 763 -15.80 -6.45 23.84
CA MET A 763 -16.30 -6.61 22.46
C MET A 763 -15.73 -7.87 21.80
N PHE A 764 -14.42 -8.08 21.91
CA PHE A 764 -13.74 -9.25 21.35
C PHE A 764 -14.22 -10.54 22.02
N GLY A 765 -14.43 -10.54 23.34
CA GLY A 765 -14.98 -11.68 24.06
C GLY A 765 -16.35 -12.12 23.53
N HIS A 766 -17.28 -11.17 23.35
CA HIS A 766 -18.59 -11.46 22.76
C HIS A 766 -18.45 -11.95 21.31
N TRP A 767 -17.60 -11.30 20.52
CA TRP A 767 -17.38 -11.67 19.12
C TRP A 767 -16.81 -13.09 18.99
N VAL A 768 -15.78 -13.46 19.76
CA VAL A 768 -15.20 -14.81 19.76
C VAL A 768 -16.25 -15.85 20.14
N LYS A 769 -17.08 -15.58 21.16
CA LYS A 769 -18.17 -16.48 21.56
C LYS A 769 -19.19 -16.65 20.43
N ALA A 770 -19.58 -15.56 19.79
CA ALA A 770 -20.57 -15.58 18.71
C ALA A 770 -20.04 -16.30 17.46
N ASN A 771 -18.80 -16.02 17.06
CA ASN A 771 -18.12 -16.72 15.96
C ASN A 771 -17.96 -18.22 16.24
N GLY A 772 -17.60 -18.61 17.47
CA GLY A 772 -17.55 -20.01 17.89
C GLY A 772 -18.93 -20.69 17.86
N THR A 773 -19.99 -19.96 18.22
CA THR A 773 -21.37 -20.44 18.14
C THR A 773 -21.82 -20.66 16.69
N LEU A 774 -21.48 -19.74 15.79
CA LEU A 774 -21.70 -19.86 14.35
C LEU A 774 -20.97 -21.08 13.78
N ALA A 775 -19.68 -21.23 14.08
CA ALA A 775 -18.88 -22.36 13.62
C ALA A 775 -19.46 -23.70 14.10
N GLY A 776 -19.90 -23.79 15.36
CA GLY A 776 -20.58 -24.96 15.89
C GLY A 776 -21.93 -25.25 15.20
N ALA A 777 -22.72 -24.21 14.92
CA ALA A 777 -23.99 -24.33 14.21
C ALA A 777 -23.81 -24.81 12.76
N ALA A 778 -22.84 -24.25 12.04
CA ALA A 778 -22.50 -24.66 10.68
C ALA A 778 -21.97 -26.10 10.64
N GLY A 779 -21.13 -26.50 11.61
CA GLY A 779 -20.64 -27.88 11.74
C GLY A 779 -21.75 -28.90 12.02
N GLY A 780 -22.75 -28.54 12.84
CA GLY A 780 -23.91 -29.38 13.14
C GLY A 780 -24.97 -29.44 12.02
N SER A 781 -24.90 -28.54 11.04
CA SER A 781 -25.87 -28.41 9.95
C SER A 781 -25.81 -29.52 8.90
N PHE A 782 -24.76 -30.34 8.91
CA PHE A 782 -24.57 -31.45 7.98
C PHE A 782 -24.68 -32.78 8.73
N SER A 783 -25.52 -33.69 8.25
CA SER A 783 -25.74 -35.01 8.86
C SER A 783 -24.44 -35.80 8.96
N LYS A 784 -24.24 -36.50 10.09
CA LYS A 784 -23.17 -37.50 10.19
C LYS A 784 -23.47 -38.63 9.19
N PRO A 785 -22.48 -39.15 8.43
CA PRO A 785 -22.70 -40.29 7.54
C PRO A 785 -23.35 -41.44 8.30
N ALA A 786 -24.38 -42.05 7.71
CA ALA A 786 -25.12 -43.16 8.31
C ALA A 786 -24.30 -44.47 8.38
N ASP A 787 -23.13 -44.53 7.74
CA ASP A 787 -22.36 -45.75 7.57
C ASP A 787 -20.90 -45.59 8.02
N ARG A 788 -20.31 -46.68 8.52
CA ARG A 788 -18.99 -46.69 9.20
C ARG A 788 -17.83 -46.50 8.20
N SER A 789 -17.23 -45.28 8.25
CA SER A 789 -15.93 -44.76 7.72
C SER A 789 -16.03 -43.74 6.57
N PRO A 790 -15.21 -42.66 6.48
CA PRO A 790 -14.15 -42.16 7.37
C PRO A 790 -14.58 -40.89 8.15
N GLU A 791 -13.64 -40.22 8.83
CA GLU A 791 -13.82 -38.98 9.61
C GLU A 791 -14.77 -37.95 8.96
N PRO A 792 -15.57 -37.21 9.75
CA PRO A 792 -16.48 -36.21 9.21
C PRO A 792 -15.73 -35.16 8.38
N ILE A 793 -16.24 -34.84 7.18
CA ILE A 793 -15.69 -33.80 6.30
C ILE A 793 -15.63 -32.48 7.10
N PRO A 794 -14.44 -31.88 7.30
CA PRO A 794 -14.31 -30.63 8.04
C PRO A 794 -15.14 -29.52 7.38
N VAL A 795 -15.85 -28.73 8.19
CA VAL A 795 -16.59 -27.56 7.72
C VAL A 795 -15.71 -26.32 7.91
N LEU A 796 -15.51 -25.57 6.83
CA LEU A 796 -14.78 -24.31 6.81
C LEU A 796 -15.77 -23.16 6.69
N ILE A 797 -15.75 -22.28 7.68
CA ILE A 797 -16.56 -21.06 7.69
C ILE A 797 -15.69 -19.91 8.24
N LYS A 798 -15.64 -18.80 7.50
CA LYS A 798 -15.00 -17.55 7.95
C LYS A 798 -16.08 -16.57 8.42
N PRO A 799 -15.78 -15.56 9.25
CA PRO A 799 -16.77 -14.57 9.69
C PRO A 799 -17.52 -13.89 8.54
N VAL A 800 -16.84 -13.54 7.44
CA VAL A 800 -17.49 -12.97 6.23
C VAL A 800 -18.50 -13.88 5.54
N CYS A 801 -18.43 -15.20 5.80
CA CYS A 801 -19.37 -16.16 5.26
C CYS A 801 -20.75 -16.04 5.93
N CYS A 802 -20.90 -15.25 7.00
CA CYS A 802 -22.17 -14.92 7.61
C CYS A 802 -22.17 -13.41 7.93
N ALA A 803 -22.86 -12.60 7.12
CA ALA A 803 -22.71 -11.15 7.15
C ALA A 803 -22.85 -10.51 8.55
N PRO A 804 -23.78 -10.92 9.44
CA PRO A 804 -23.87 -10.38 10.80
C PRO A 804 -22.68 -10.69 11.72
N CYS A 805 -21.76 -11.59 11.34
CA CYS A 805 -20.58 -11.95 12.14
C CYS A 805 -19.38 -11.02 11.92
N VAL A 806 -19.48 -10.03 11.03
CA VAL A 806 -18.32 -9.20 10.65
C VAL A 806 -18.02 -8.04 11.61
N ALA A 807 -18.96 -7.67 12.49
CA ALA A 807 -18.81 -6.57 13.43
C ALA A 807 -19.47 -6.89 14.78
N PHE A 808 -18.99 -6.28 15.87
CA PHE A 808 -19.57 -6.45 17.22
C PHE A 808 -21.03 -6.00 17.29
N ASN A 809 -21.38 -4.94 16.58
CA ASN A 809 -22.71 -4.34 16.64
C ASN A 809 -23.79 -5.07 15.84
N THR A 810 -23.38 -6.00 14.97
CA THR A 810 -24.28 -6.89 14.24
C THR A 810 -24.48 -8.24 14.93
N LEU A 811 -23.82 -8.50 16.07
CA LEU A 811 -23.94 -9.77 16.80
C LEU A 811 -25.35 -10.11 17.28
N PRO A 812 -26.21 -9.17 17.72
CA PRO A 812 -27.59 -9.52 18.03
C PRO A 812 -28.32 -10.16 16.83
N GLU A 813 -28.10 -9.65 15.62
CA GLU A 813 -28.65 -10.21 14.38
C GLU A 813 -28.03 -11.57 14.04
N LEU A 814 -26.73 -11.77 14.32
CA LEU A 814 -26.08 -13.07 14.14
C LEU A 814 -26.76 -14.18 14.94
N TYR A 815 -27.18 -13.92 16.17
CA TYR A 815 -27.81 -14.95 16.99
C TYR A 815 -29.18 -15.41 16.44
N PHE A 816 -29.93 -14.52 15.77
CA PHE A 816 -31.14 -14.92 15.04
C PHE A 816 -30.80 -15.84 13.86
N TRP A 817 -29.73 -15.54 13.11
CA TRP A 817 -29.31 -16.39 12.00
C TRP A 817 -28.81 -17.75 12.49
N VAL A 818 -28.08 -17.78 13.60
CA VAL A 818 -27.62 -19.02 14.24
C VAL A 818 -28.81 -19.92 14.63
N ASP A 819 -29.91 -19.33 15.09
CA ASP A 819 -31.12 -20.08 15.43
C ASP A 819 -31.77 -20.72 14.20
N TRP A 820 -31.81 -20.01 13.07
CA TRP A 820 -32.23 -20.56 11.78
C TRP A 820 -31.28 -21.66 11.29
N ILE A 821 -29.96 -21.44 11.42
CA ILE A 821 -28.93 -22.40 11.00
C ILE A 821 -29.03 -23.70 11.81
N LYS A 822 -29.29 -23.62 13.11
CA LYS A 822 -29.48 -24.79 13.99
C LYS A 822 -30.77 -25.55 13.72
N GLY A 823 -31.69 -25.00 12.93
CA GLY A 823 -33.00 -25.59 12.69
C GLY A 823 -33.85 -25.66 13.96
N LYS A 824 -33.87 -24.58 14.76
CA LYS A 824 -34.89 -24.44 15.82
C LYS A 824 -36.29 -24.67 15.21
N PRO A 825 -37.27 -25.21 15.98
CA PRO A 825 -38.52 -25.74 15.43
C PRO A 825 -39.18 -24.81 14.42
N GLY A 826 -39.42 -25.32 13.20
CA GLY A 826 -40.06 -24.58 12.11
C GLY A 826 -39.15 -24.15 10.95
N TYR A 827 -37.81 -24.30 11.06
CA TYR A 827 -36.88 -23.93 9.99
C TYR A 827 -35.97 -25.11 9.61
N LYS A 828 -35.97 -25.52 8.33
CA LYS A 828 -35.03 -26.51 7.79
C LYS A 828 -34.52 -26.07 6.43
N PHE A 829 -33.26 -26.40 6.13
CA PHE A 829 -32.74 -26.24 4.78
C PHE A 829 -33.32 -27.34 3.89
N GLY A 830 -33.99 -26.94 2.82
CA GLY A 830 -34.65 -27.83 1.88
C GLY A 830 -33.70 -28.53 0.90
N ALA A 831 -34.26 -28.98 -0.21
CA ALA A 831 -33.49 -29.66 -1.25
C ALA A 831 -32.52 -28.71 -1.98
N ASN A 832 -31.47 -29.30 -2.55
CA ASN A 832 -30.51 -28.56 -3.38
C ASN A 832 -31.19 -27.92 -4.60
N ARG A 833 -31.00 -26.61 -4.77
CA ARG A 833 -31.60 -25.80 -5.83
C ARG A 833 -30.71 -25.66 -7.07
N ILE A 834 -29.45 -26.07 -7.02
CA ILE A 834 -28.54 -25.98 -8.18
C ILE A 834 -28.59 -27.26 -9.05
N PRO A 835 -28.82 -27.13 -10.37
CA PRO A 835 -28.65 -28.26 -11.30
C PRO A 835 -27.15 -28.60 -11.49
N SER A 836 -26.87 -29.90 -11.64
CA SER A 836 -25.52 -30.42 -11.94
C SER A 836 -24.44 -30.06 -10.89
N GLY A 837 -24.84 -29.83 -9.63
CA GLY A 837 -23.92 -29.49 -8.53
C GLY A 837 -22.99 -30.62 -8.06
N SER A 838 -23.24 -31.87 -8.46
CA SER A 838 -22.33 -33.01 -8.22
C SER A 838 -21.19 -33.10 -9.25
N PHE A 839 -21.27 -32.36 -10.35
CA PHE A 839 -20.25 -32.33 -11.42
C PHE A 839 -20.01 -33.66 -12.16
N ASP A 840 -20.94 -34.61 -12.05
CA ASP A 840 -20.81 -35.95 -12.64
C ASP A 840 -20.94 -35.98 -14.17
N ASP A 841 -21.70 -35.04 -14.76
CA ASP A 841 -21.90 -34.96 -16.21
C ASP A 841 -21.57 -33.56 -16.78
N PRO A 842 -20.46 -33.41 -17.54
CA PRO A 842 -20.09 -32.17 -18.22
C PRO A 842 -21.13 -31.65 -19.22
N LYS A 843 -21.89 -32.54 -19.88
CA LYS A 843 -22.93 -32.12 -20.83
C LYS A 843 -24.09 -31.48 -20.08
N ALA A 844 -24.58 -32.14 -19.03
CA ALA A 844 -25.60 -31.59 -18.15
C ALA A 844 -25.17 -30.28 -17.48
N MET A 845 -23.88 -30.07 -17.19
CA MET A 845 -23.39 -28.77 -16.72
C MET A 845 -23.53 -27.67 -17.79
N THR A 846 -23.16 -27.97 -19.03
CA THR A 846 -23.27 -27.01 -20.14
C THR A 846 -24.72 -26.66 -20.43
N GLU A 847 -25.59 -27.68 -20.49
CA GLU A 847 -27.04 -27.52 -20.69
C GLU A 847 -27.71 -26.76 -19.53
N ALA A 848 -27.24 -26.97 -18.30
CA ALA A 848 -27.71 -26.23 -17.14
C ALA A 848 -27.23 -24.77 -17.09
N GLY A 849 -26.34 -24.33 -17.98
CA GLY A 849 -25.89 -22.94 -18.08
C GLY A 849 -24.68 -22.59 -17.20
N TRP A 850 -23.83 -23.56 -16.88
CA TRP A 850 -22.53 -23.27 -16.25
C TRP A 850 -21.58 -22.59 -17.25
N VAL A 851 -20.89 -21.54 -16.82
CA VAL A 851 -20.07 -20.71 -17.72
C VAL A 851 -18.65 -20.59 -17.19
N ASN A 852 -17.66 -20.79 -18.07
CA ASN A 852 -16.27 -20.48 -17.77
C ASN A 852 -16.10 -18.96 -17.67
N VAL A 853 -15.48 -18.52 -16.58
CA VAL A 853 -15.26 -17.10 -16.29
C VAL A 853 -13.80 -16.79 -15.95
N ASP A 854 -12.89 -17.54 -16.56
CA ASP A 854 -11.43 -17.41 -16.41
C ASP A 854 -10.95 -15.96 -16.60
N HIS A 855 -9.88 -15.61 -15.90
CA HIS A 855 -9.20 -14.34 -16.04
C HIS A 855 -7.92 -14.55 -16.83
N GLU A 856 -7.84 -13.96 -18.02
CA GLU A 856 -6.75 -14.20 -18.95
C GLU A 856 -5.49 -13.45 -18.51
N PHE A 857 -4.33 -14.10 -18.61
CA PHE A 857 -3.03 -13.50 -18.38
C PHE A 857 -2.05 -13.94 -19.47
N ASP A 858 -1.15 -13.03 -19.87
CA ASP A 858 -0.07 -13.40 -20.79
C ASP A 858 0.86 -14.43 -20.14
N GLY A 859 1.35 -15.38 -20.93
CA GLY A 859 2.23 -16.45 -20.43
C GLY A 859 1.57 -17.50 -19.52
N ILE A 860 0.28 -17.42 -19.20
CA ILE A 860 -0.41 -18.36 -18.29
C ILE A 860 -1.48 -19.18 -19.02
N THR A 861 -1.64 -20.44 -18.62
CA THR A 861 -2.70 -21.34 -19.09
C THR A 861 -3.59 -21.76 -17.94
N ALA A 862 -4.88 -21.46 -18.05
CA ALA A 862 -5.93 -22.01 -17.20
C ALA A 862 -6.56 -23.23 -17.88
N LYS A 863 -6.80 -24.30 -17.13
CA LYS A 863 -7.56 -25.47 -17.59
C LYS A 863 -8.57 -25.88 -16.55
N MET A 864 -9.80 -26.10 -17.00
CA MET A 864 -10.87 -26.69 -16.20
C MET A 864 -11.31 -28.00 -16.86
N SER A 865 -11.39 -29.07 -16.07
CA SER A 865 -11.87 -30.38 -16.53
C SER A 865 -12.61 -31.10 -15.41
N THR A 866 -13.51 -32.02 -15.76
CA THR A 866 -14.06 -32.95 -14.77
C THR A 866 -13.20 -34.20 -14.74
N VAL A 867 -12.85 -34.68 -13.55
CA VAL A 867 -12.00 -35.87 -13.34
C VAL A 867 -12.69 -36.84 -12.38
N PRO A 868 -12.42 -38.16 -12.45
CA PRO A 868 -12.98 -39.13 -11.50
C PRO A 868 -12.56 -38.83 -10.06
N ARG A 869 -13.47 -39.02 -9.11
CA ARG A 869 -13.20 -38.88 -7.67
C ARG A 869 -12.57 -40.16 -7.11
N GLU A 870 -11.38 -40.04 -6.54
CA GLU A 870 -10.72 -41.16 -5.85
C GLU A 870 -11.63 -41.74 -4.75
N GLY A 871 -11.76 -43.06 -4.74
CA GLY A 871 -12.55 -43.79 -3.74
C GLY A 871 -14.07 -43.76 -3.92
N LYS A 872 -14.62 -43.13 -4.97
CA LYS A 872 -16.05 -43.16 -5.31
C LYS A 872 -16.28 -43.45 -6.80
N PRO A 873 -16.44 -44.73 -7.19
CA PRO A 873 -16.65 -45.13 -8.58
C PRO A 873 -17.90 -44.44 -9.16
N GLY A 874 -17.77 -43.82 -10.35
CA GLY A 874 -18.86 -43.12 -11.03
C GLY A 874 -18.99 -41.63 -10.68
N ASN A 875 -18.48 -41.20 -9.52
CA ASN A 875 -18.48 -39.78 -9.16
C ASN A 875 -17.33 -39.04 -9.86
N ARG A 876 -17.62 -37.83 -10.35
CA ARG A 876 -16.60 -36.90 -10.87
C ARG A 876 -16.51 -35.66 -9.98
N MET A 877 -15.49 -34.86 -10.22
CA MET A 877 -15.25 -33.59 -9.56
C MET A 877 -14.62 -32.59 -10.54
N ILE A 878 -14.75 -31.30 -10.27
CA ILE A 878 -14.04 -30.28 -11.05
C ILE A 878 -12.58 -30.25 -10.61
N ARG A 879 -11.66 -30.29 -11.57
CA ARG A 879 -10.24 -29.97 -11.43
C ARG A 879 -9.95 -28.68 -12.18
N MET A 880 -9.47 -27.67 -11.46
CA MET A 880 -8.90 -26.44 -12.02
C MET A 880 -7.38 -26.53 -11.92
N SER A 881 -6.68 -26.21 -13.00
CA SER A 881 -5.21 -26.18 -13.06
C SER A 881 -4.74 -24.88 -13.69
N VAL A 882 -3.74 -24.26 -13.07
CA VAL A 882 -3.11 -23.00 -13.53
C VAL A 882 -1.60 -23.24 -13.63
N GLU A 883 -1.08 -23.18 -14.86
CA GLU A 883 0.33 -23.40 -15.16
C GLU A 883 0.87 -22.33 -16.10
N PRO A 884 2.17 -21.97 -16.00
CA PRO A 884 2.86 -21.23 -17.05
C PRO A 884 2.78 -21.93 -18.41
N LYS A 885 2.67 -21.15 -19.49
CA LYS A 885 2.80 -21.62 -20.88
C LYS A 885 4.20 -22.17 -21.13
N ASN A 886 5.24 -21.45 -20.68
CA ASN A 886 6.64 -21.90 -20.73
C ASN A 886 7.19 -22.06 -19.31
N LYS A 887 7.53 -23.29 -18.93
CA LYS A 887 8.07 -23.62 -17.59
C LYS A 887 9.49 -23.12 -17.40
N GLU A 888 10.25 -22.90 -18.48
CA GLU A 888 11.63 -22.39 -18.43
C GLU A 888 11.68 -20.88 -18.15
N GLU A 889 10.56 -20.17 -18.32
CA GLU A 889 10.43 -18.73 -18.07
C GLU A 889 9.66 -18.44 -16.77
N LEU A 890 9.71 -19.33 -15.79
CA LEU A 890 9.00 -19.18 -14.52
C LEU A 890 9.29 -17.83 -13.85
N ASP A 891 10.55 -17.39 -13.90
CA ASP A 891 11.02 -16.11 -13.33
C ASP A 891 10.47 -14.87 -14.04
N ASN A 892 9.92 -15.02 -15.25
CA ASN A 892 9.32 -13.93 -16.02
C ASN A 892 7.79 -13.86 -15.86
N ASN A 893 7.16 -14.88 -15.26
CA ASN A 893 5.71 -14.91 -15.09
C ASN A 893 5.26 -14.04 -13.91
N LEU A 894 3.96 -13.77 -13.86
CA LEU A 894 3.35 -13.06 -12.75
C LEU A 894 3.56 -13.86 -11.44
N PRO A 895 4.22 -13.27 -10.43
CA PRO A 895 4.48 -13.97 -9.18
C PRO A 895 3.23 -14.10 -8.30
N PHE A 896 2.18 -13.31 -8.55
CA PHE A 896 0.96 -13.24 -7.75
C PHE A 896 -0.28 -13.08 -8.63
N PHE A 897 -1.41 -13.59 -8.15
CA PHE A 897 -2.72 -13.49 -8.82
C PHE A 897 -3.78 -12.99 -7.84
N ASP A 898 -4.42 -11.87 -8.19
CA ASP A 898 -5.51 -11.28 -7.40
C ASP A 898 -6.88 -11.78 -7.82
N PHE A 899 -7.01 -12.02 -9.13
CA PHE A 899 -8.21 -12.54 -9.76
C PHE A 899 -8.06 -14.05 -9.98
N PRO A 900 -9.18 -14.79 -9.96
CA PRO A 900 -9.13 -16.21 -10.24
C PRO A 900 -8.80 -16.46 -11.71
N VAL A 901 -7.62 -17.03 -11.95
CA VAL A 901 -7.09 -17.32 -13.29
C VAL A 901 -7.95 -18.40 -13.95
N ALA A 902 -8.28 -19.45 -13.20
CA ALA A 902 -9.30 -20.43 -13.56
C ALA A 902 -10.55 -20.20 -12.71
N ALA A 903 -11.72 -20.08 -13.33
CA ALA A 903 -12.98 -19.86 -12.65
C ALA A 903 -14.20 -20.38 -13.43
N ILE A 904 -15.18 -20.88 -12.68
CA ILE A 904 -16.47 -21.32 -13.22
C ILE A 904 -17.60 -20.64 -12.44
N ARG A 905 -18.65 -20.22 -13.16
CA ARG A 905 -19.84 -19.61 -12.60
C ARG A 905 -21.06 -20.49 -12.82
N THR A 906 -21.90 -20.60 -11.79
CA THR A 906 -23.17 -21.32 -11.83
C THR A 906 -24.19 -20.63 -12.74
N PRO A 907 -25.25 -21.33 -13.18
CA PRO A 907 -26.47 -20.66 -13.64
C PRO A 907 -27.09 -19.77 -12.56
N ALA A 908 -27.98 -18.89 -12.98
CA ALA A 908 -28.72 -17.99 -12.10
C ALA A 908 -29.74 -18.77 -11.25
N ILE A 909 -29.70 -18.54 -9.94
CA ILE A 909 -30.59 -19.16 -8.95
C ILE A 909 -31.54 -18.07 -8.45
N LYS A 910 -32.85 -18.32 -8.48
CA LYS A 910 -33.86 -17.41 -7.95
C LYS A 910 -33.98 -17.57 -6.44
N ALA A 911 -34.01 -16.45 -5.71
CA ALA A 911 -34.25 -16.42 -4.28
C ALA A 911 -35.29 -15.34 -3.95
N ASP A 912 -36.21 -15.71 -3.06
CA ASP A 912 -37.23 -14.80 -2.53
C ASP A 912 -36.63 -13.89 -1.45
N ALA A 913 -37.14 -12.67 -1.34
CA ALA A 913 -36.70 -11.68 -0.38
C ALA A 913 -36.69 -12.24 1.05
N LYS A 914 -35.66 -11.87 1.81
CA LYS A 914 -35.44 -12.23 3.23
C LYS A 914 -35.25 -13.72 3.51
N ASN A 915 -35.28 -14.60 2.51
CA ASN A 915 -34.97 -16.01 2.71
C ASN A 915 -33.48 -16.21 3.03
N LEU A 916 -33.18 -17.08 4.00
CA LEU A 916 -31.82 -17.46 4.36
C LEU A 916 -31.34 -18.58 3.42
N ILE A 917 -30.19 -18.34 2.81
CA ILE A 917 -29.57 -19.19 1.80
C ILE A 917 -28.32 -19.83 2.41
N ARG A 918 -28.19 -21.15 2.28
CA ARG A 918 -26.96 -21.91 2.57
C ARG A 918 -26.30 -22.34 1.27
N ILE A 919 -25.09 -21.83 1.04
CA ILE A 919 -24.24 -22.16 -0.10
C ILE A 919 -23.11 -23.04 0.44
N SER A 920 -22.90 -24.23 -0.12
CA SER A 920 -21.81 -25.11 0.32
C SER A 920 -21.14 -25.87 -0.81
N VAL A 921 -19.82 -26.04 -0.72
CA VAL A 921 -19.01 -26.75 -1.72
C VAL A 921 -17.84 -27.47 -1.03
N GLN A 922 -17.53 -28.69 -1.44
CA GLN A 922 -16.32 -29.39 -1.02
C GLN A 922 -15.13 -28.88 -1.83
N VAL A 923 -14.05 -28.53 -1.15
CA VAL A 923 -12.82 -27.99 -1.75
C VAL A 923 -11.62 -28.79 -1.27
N LYS A 924 -10.66 -29.04 -2.17
CA LYS A 924 -9.32 -29.53 -1.83
C LYS A 924 -8.26 -28.77 -2.62
N ARG A 925 -7.21 -28.33 -1.92
CA ARG A 925 -6.01 -27.71 -2.50
C ARG A 925 -4.82 -27.99 -1.60
N SER A 926 -3.91 -28.86 -2.02
CA SER A 926 -2.82 -29.33 -1.15
C SER A 926 -1.63 -28.37 -1.01
N ILE A 927 -1.62 -27.26 -1.75
CA ILE A 927 -0.50 -26.31 -1.81
C ILE A 927 -0.99 -24.94 -1.35
N ALA A 928 -0.17 -24.23 -0.57
CA ALA A 928 -0.43 -22.84 -0.17
C ALA A 928 -0.16 -21.88 -1.35
N SER A 929 -0.88 -20.77 -1.42
CA SER A 929 -0.46 -19.63 -2.23
C SER A 929 0.55 -18.79 -1.46
N ALA A 930 1.29 -17.93 -2.16
CA ALA A 930 2.04 -16.90 -1.46
C ALA A 930 1.07 -15.98 -0.68
N PRO A 931 1.45 -15.50 0.52
CA PRO A 931 0.64 -14.54 1.27
C PRO A 931 0.28 -13.33 0.41
N GLY A 932 -0.97 -12.87 0.46
CA GLY A 932 -1.46 -11.73 -0.32
C GLY A 932 -2.10 -12.11 -1.67
N MET A 933 -1.95 -13.38 -2.10
CA MET A 933 -2.61 -13.90 -3.32
C MET A 933 -4.06 -14.34 -3.08
N GLY A 934 -4.79 -14.64 -4.16
CA GLY A 934 -6.18 -15.09 -4.07
C GLY A 934 -6.41 -16.51 -3.58
N GLY A 935 -5.55 -17.46 -3.93
CA GLY A 935 -5.72 -18.86 -3.53
C GLY A 935 -7.08 -19.43 -3.97
N ILE A 936 -7.84 -20.01 -3.05
CA ILE A 936 -9.21 -20.47 -3.33
C ILE A 936 -10.19 -19.33 -3.10
N ILE A 937 -11.10 -19.14 -4.07
CA ILE A 937 -12.21 -18.20 -3.99
C ILE A 937 -13.53 -18.94 -4.17
N VAL A 938 -14.46 -18.74 -3.24
CA VAL A 938 -15.89 -19.06 -3.40
C VAL A 938 -16.69 -17.78 -3.17
N ARG A 939 -17.33 -17.29 -4.23
CA ARG A 939 -17.94 -15.96 -4.27
C ARG A 939 -19.35 -16.03 -4.81
N ASP A 940 -20.33 -15.59 -4.03
CA ASP A 940 -21.69 -15.37 -4.49
C ASP A 940 -21.90 -13.91 -4.93
N SER A 941 -22.85 -13.67 -5.84
CA SER A 941 -23.12 -12.32 -6.33
C SER A 941 -23.91 -11.44 -5.35
N LEU A 942 -24.48 -11.99 -4.26
CA LEU A 942 -25.16 -11.20 -3.23
C LEU A 942 -24.16 -10.55 -2.28
N GLY A 943 -23.13 -11.28 -1.86
CA GLY A 943 -22.07 -10.80 -0.98
C GLY A 943 -20.88 -10.17 -1.69
N GLY A 944 -20.69 -10.48 -2.98
CA GLY A 944 -19.61 -9.95 -3.80
C GLY A 944 -18.23 -10.30 -3.25
N GLU A 945 -17.22 -9.50 -3.61
CA GLU A 945 -15.84 -9.71 -3.13
C GLU A 945 -15.68 -9.46 -1.63
N GLN A 946 -16.40 -8.49 -1.10
CA GLN A 946 -16.34 -8.10 0.31
C GLN A 946 -16.66 -9.28 1.25
N LEU A 947 -17.66 -10.10 0.90
CA LEU A 947 -18.10 -11.21 1.75
C LEU A 947 -17.66 -12.60 1.25
N GLN A 948 -16.80 -12.67 0.23
CA GLN A 948 -16.38 -13.96 -0.35
C GLN A 948 -15.60 -14.82 0.65
N TYR A 949 -15.68 -16.14 0.51
CA TYR A 949 -14.68 -17.01 1.11
C TYR A 949 -13.41 -16.94 0.25
N ARG A 950 -12.30 -16.52 0.86
CA ARG A 950 -10.97 -16.49 0.23
C ARG A 950 -9.94 -17.07 1.18
N THR A 951 -9.04 -17.91 0.68
CA THR A 951 -7.92 -18.40 1.49
C THR A 951 -6.68 -18.70 0.64
N SER A 952 -5.53 -18.19 1.08
CA SER A 952 -4.21 -18.54 0.53
C SER A 952 -3.65 -19.82 1.15
N ASP A 953 -4.16 -20.23 2.32
CA ASP A 953 -3.76 -21.45 3.03
C ASP A 953 -4.09 -22.74 2.26
N PRO A 954 -3.33 -23.82 2.49
CA PRO A 954 -3.64 -25.12 1.93
C PRO A 954 -4.88 -25.74 2.60
N ILE A 955 -5.68 -26.44 1.80
CA ILE A 955 -6.80 -27.29 2.20
C ILE A 955 -6.44 -28.73 1.81
N PRO A 956 -5.63 -29.44 2.62
CA PRO A 956 -4.97 -30.70 2.21
C PRO A 956 -5.94 -31.86 1.98
N SER A 957 -7.06 -31.88 2.68
CA SER A 957 -8.15 -32.85 2.55
C SER A 957 -9.44 -32.16 2.12
N PHE A 958 -10.36 -32.90 1.50
CA PHE A 958 -11.66 -32.37 1.14
C PHE A 958 -12.36 -31.79 2.38
N SER A 959 -12.65 -30.51 2.31
CA SER A 959 -13.30 -29.74 3.37
C SER A 959 -14.46 -28.97 2.77
N ARG A 960 -15.57 -28.86 3.48
CA ARG A 960 -16.76 -28.17 3.00
C ARG A 960 -16.73 -26.70 3.39
N VAL A 961 -16.58 -25.82 2.40
CA VAL A 961 -16.77 -24.38 2.58
C VAL A 961 -18.26 -24.09 2.67
N VAL A 962 -18.68 -23.26 3.63
CA VAL A 962 -20.09 -22.89 3.84
C VAL A 962 -20.24 -21.38 3.93
N ILE A 963 -21.22 -20.85 3.20
CA ILE A 963 -21.58 -19.44 3.15
C ILE A 963 -23.08 -19.31 3.40
N TYR A 964 -23.45 -18.39 4.29
CA TYR A 964 -24.83 -17.99 4.59
C TYR A 964 -25.10 -16.57 4.07
N ARG A 965 -26.23 -16.41 3.40
CA ARG A 965 -26.70 -15.11 2.86
C ARG A 965 -28.18 -14.95 3.15
N LYS A 966 -28.63 -13.70 3.26
CA LYS A 966 -30.05 -13.37 3.24
C LYS A 966 -30.31 -12.58 1.96
N ALA A 967 -31.27 -13.02 1.16
CA ALA A 967 -31.63 -12.30 -0.06
C ALA A 967 -32.20 -10.91 0.33
N PRO A 968 -31.63 -9.79 -0.16
CA PRO A 968 -32.12 -8.46 0.21
C PRO A 968 -33.52 -8.21 -0.33
N THR A 969 -33.76 -8.66 -1.56
CA THR A 969 -35.00 -8.54 -2.33
C THR A 969 -35.19 -9.81 -3.18
N ASP A 970 -36.34 -9.94 -3.84
CA ASP A 970 -36.54 -10.99 -4.85
C ASP A 970 -35.50 -10.80 -5.96
N CYS A 971 -34.59 -11.77 -6.09
CA CYS A 971 -33.45 -11.62 -6.96
C CYS A 971 -33.01 -12.94 -7.59
N SER A 972 -32.14 -12.82 -8.59
CA SER A 972 -31.38 -13.95 -9.10
C SER A 972 -29.92 -13.74 -8.78
N PHE A 973 -29.26 -14.78 -8.28
CA PHE A 973 -27.85 -14.72 -7.92
C PHE A 973 -27.06 -15.88 -8.51
N THR A 974 -25.74 -15.73 -8.56
CA THR A 974 -24.81 -16.75 -9.07
C THR A 974 -23.70 -16.98 -8.07
N VAL A 975 -23.04 -18.15 -8.16
CA VAL A 975 -21.85 -18.47 -7.38
C VAL A 975 -20.69 -18.77 -8.32
N THR A 976 -19.51 -18.27 -7.98
CA THR A 976 -18.26 -18.45 -8.73
C THR A 976 -17.26 -19.20 -7.86
N PHE A 977 -16.67 -20.26 -8.42
CA PHE A 977 -15.50 -20.92 -7.86
C PHE A 977 -14.29 -20.49 -8.64
N GLY A 978 -13.18 -20.21 -7.94
CA GLY A 978 -11.98 -19.71 -8.58
C GLY A 978 -10.69 -20.17 -7.92
N LEU A 979 -9.67 -20.35 -8.76
CA LEU A 979 -8.28 -20.56 -8.37
C LEU A 979 -7.44 -19.36 -8.81
N ALA A 980 -7.02 -18.57 -7.83
CA ALA A 980 -6.12 -17.42 -7.97
C ALA A 980 -4.72 -17.80 -7.46
N GLY A 981 -4.07 -18.74 -8.15
CA GLY A 981 -2.77 -19.25 -7.78
C GLY A 981 -2.31 -20.37 -8.71
N TYR A 982 -0.99 -20.60 -8.76
CA TYR A 982 -0.44 -21.74 -9.49
C TYR A 982 -0.82 -23.08 -8.84
N GLY A 983 -0.81 -24.13 -9.66
CA GLY A 983 -1.09 -25.50 -9.25
C GLY A 983 -2.55 -25.89 -9.47
N GLU A 984 -3.07 -26.76 -8.61
CA GLU A 984 -4.37 -27.40 -8.82
C GLU A 984 -5.31 -27.24 -7.64
N ALA A 985 -6.60 -27.15 -7.94
CA ALA A 985 -7.69 -27.13 -6.99
C ALA A 985 -8.83 -28.03 -7.46
N PHE A 986 -9.49 -28.69 -6.49
CA PHE A 986 -10.60 -29.59 -6.74
C PHE A 986 -11.87 -29.09 -6.04
N PHE A 987 -13.00 -29.14 -6.74
CA PHE A 987 -14.32 -28.76 -6.23
C PHE A 987 -15.33 -29.89 -6.45
N ASP A 988 -16.15 -30.17 -5.45
CA ASP A 988 -17.17 -31.22 -5.51
C ASP A 988 -18.41 -30.91 -4.63
N ASP A 989 -19.52 -31.61 -4.85
CA ASP A 989 -20.76 -31.60 -4.03
C ASP A 989 -21.24 -30.18 -3.71
N PHE A 990 -21.44 -29.38 -4.76
CA PHE A 990 -21.97 -28.03 -4.65
C PHE A 990 -23.48 -28.03 -4.40
N ARG A 991 -23.88 -27.30 -3.36
CA ARG A 991 -25.27 -27.18 -2.93
C ARG A 991 -25.64 -25.73 -2.65
N VAL A 992 -26.86 -25.38 -3.04
CA VAL A 992 -27.54 -24.15 -2.65
C VAL A 992 -28.89 -24.55 -2.10
N GLU A 993 -29.12 -24.26 -0.83
CA GLU A 993 -30.32 -24.68 -0.10
C GLU A 993 -30.96 -23.46 0.55
N PHE A 994 -32.29 -23.42 0.55
CA PHE A 994 -33.07 -22.34 1.16
C PHE A 994 -33.73 -22.83 2.44
N VAL A 995 -33.99 -21.91 3.36
CA VAL A 995 -34.82 -22.21 4.51
C VAL A 995 -36.26 -22.36 4.06
N GLU A 996 -36.87 -23.47 4.41
CA GLU A 996 -38.28 -23.80 4.20
C GLU A 996 -38.97 -23.85 5.57
N ALA A 997 -40.19 -23.31 5.63
CA ALA A 997 -41.07 -23.49 6.77
C ALA A 997 -41.65 -24.90 6.72
N ASP A 998 -41.66 -25.64 7.83
CA ASP A 998 -42.34 -26.94 7.88
C ASP A 998 -43.83 -26.69 7.54
N GLU A 999 -44.33 -27.21 6.41
CA GLU A 999 -45.78 -27.35 6.21
C GLU A 999 -46.28 -28.24 7.34
N ALA A 1000 -47.05 -27.66 8.27
CA ALA A 1000 -47.60 -28.38 9.39
C ALA A 1000 -48.35 -29.62 8.87
N SER A 1001 -47.92 -30.80 9.32
CA SER A 1001 -48.79 -31.97 9.39
C SER A 1001 -50.11 -31.53 9.99
N GLY A 1002 -51.19 -31.69 9.23
CA GLY A 1002 -52.48 -31.09 9.49
C GLY A 1002 -53.03 -31.33 10.90
N GLY A 1003 -53.70 -30.30 11.42
CA GLY A 1003 -54.83 -30.38 12.35
C GLY A 1003 -54.60 -31.08 13.69
N SER A 1004 -54.29 -30.29 14.74
CA SER A 1004 -55.13 -30.16 15.95
C SER A 1004 -54.33 -29.46 17.07
N ASP A 1005 -54.92 -28.40 17.63
CA ASP A 1005 -54.64 -27.78 18.94
C ASP A 1005 -53.18 -27.56 19.36
N ILE A 1006 -52.64 -26.41 18.97
CA ILE A 1006 -51.68 -25.64 19.82
C ILE A 1006 -52.18 -24.19 19.91
N ALA A 1007 -53.37 -24.03 20.46
CA ALA A 1007 -53.70 -22.85 21.24
C ALA A 1007 -53.29 -23.15 22.69
N GLN A 1008 -52.47 -22.26 23.28
CA GLN A 1008 -51.99 -22.24 24.68
C GLN A 1008 -50.62 -22.89 24.98
N ALA A 1009 -49.54 -22.16 24.66
CA ALA A 1009 -48.36 -21.96 25.53
C ALA A 1009 -47.51 -20.78 25.00
N PRO A 1010 -46.83 -20.00 25.85
CA PRO A 1010 -47.00 -18.55 25.85
C PRO A 1010 -46.09 -17.81 24.87
N ALA A 1011 -46.72 -16.91 24.11
CA ALA A 1011 -46.11 -15.74 23.54
C ALA A 1011 -45.52 -14.87 24.67
N ASN A 1012 -44.22 -14.97 24.91
CA ASN A 1012 -43.52 -14.08 25.84
C ASN A 1012 -42.19 -13.59 25.25
N ARG A 1013 -42.27 -13.06 24.04
CA ARG A 1013 -41.36 -12.03 23.49
C ARG A 1013 -42.17 -11.13 22.55
N THR A 1014 -43.19 -10.48 23.08
CA THR A 1014 -43.77 -9.32 22.42
C THR A 1014 -42.79 -8.16 22.50
N ALA A 1015 -42.67 -7.44 21.40
CA ALA A 1015 -41.95 -6.19 21.26
C ALA A 1015 -42.26 -5.25 22.45
N ARG A 1016 -41.33 -5.15 23.40
CA ARG A 1016 -41.22 -3.95 24.23
C ARG A 1016 -40.37 -2.97 23.45
N GLN A 1017 -41.04 -2.01 22.81
CA GLN A 1017 -40.43 -0.69 22.58
C GLN A 1017 -39.80 -0.24 23.91
N PRO A 1018 -38.53 0.18 23.93
CA PRO A 1018 -38.03 0.95 25.06
C PRO A 1018 -38.92 2.20 25.22
N PRO A 1019 -39.14 2.71 26.43
CA PRO A 1019 -39.88 3.96 26.61
C PRO A 1019 -39.20 5.04 25.76
N SER A 1020 -39.97 5.72 24.92
CA SER A 1020 -39.50 6.88 24.15
C SER A 1020 -38.92 7.91 25.12
N PRO A 1021 -37.78 8.55 24.80
CA PRO A 1021 -37.30 9.69 25.56
C PRO A 1021 -38.35 10.82 25.44
N ASP A 1022 -38.78 11.32 26.60
CA ASP A 1022 -39.71 12.44 26.72
C ASP A 1022 -39.04 13.72 26.14
N PRO A 1023 -39.60 14.37 25.11
CA PRO A 1023 -38.97 15.50 24.43
C PRO A 1023 -39.20 16.86 25.13
N SER A 1024 -39.59 16.89 26.41
CA SER A 1024 -39.71 18.16 27.15
C SER A 1024 -38.64 18.32 28.22
N LEU A 1025 -37.62 19.13 27.90
CA LEU A 1025 -36.90 19.91 28.91
C LEU A 1025 -37.83 21.06 29.36
N PRO A 1026 -38.11 21.24 30.66
CA PRO A 1026 -38.55 22.55 31.15
C PRO A 1026 -37.32 23.45 31.34
N PRO A 1027 -37.36 24.71 30.86
CA PRO A 1027 -36.29 25.67 31.09
C PRO A 1027 -36.41 26.22 32.51
N THR A 1028 -35.32 26.27 33.27
CA THR A 1028 -34.85 27.45 34.04
C THR A 1028 -33.84 27.04 35.13
N ALA A 1029 -32.77 27.82 35.19
CA ALA A 1029 -31.78 27.84 36.23
C ALA A 1029 -32.36 28.40 37.54
N ILE A 1030 -32.15 27.73 38.69
CA ILE A 1030 -32.08 28.38 40.01
C ILE A 1030 -31.06 27.63 40.89
N SER A 1031 -30.06 28.37 41.39
CA SER A 1031 -29.01 27.97 42.32
C SER A 1031 -29.56 27.49 43.68
N PRO A 1032 -28.90 26.57 44.41
CA PRO A 1032 -29.24 26.34 45.81
C PRO A 1032 -28.39 27.27 46.71
N SER A 1033 -28.99 28.39 47.12
CA SER A 1033 -28.60 29.07 48.36
C SER A 1033 -29.00 28.20 49.54
N GLY A 1034 -28.05 27.92 50.44
CA GLY A 1034 -28.23 26.95 51.51
C GLY A 1034 -29.18 27.36 52.63
N SER A 1035 -29.46 26.40 53.51
CA SER A 1035 -29.68 26.66 54.92
C SER A 1035 -29.25 25.46 55.78
N ARG A 1036 -28.41 25.76 56.77
CA ARG A 1036 -28.24 24.96 57.99
C ARG A 1036 -29.60 24.83 58.68
N THR A 1037 -29.97 23.66 59.22
CA THR A 1037 -30.01 23.39 60.67
C THR A 1037 -30.69 22.06 61.06
N ARG A 1038 -29.93 21.29 61.88
CA ARG A 1038 -30.28 20.56 63.13
C ARG A 1038 -31.27 19.39 63.20
N ARG A 1039 -30.74 18.37 63.92
CA ARG A 1039 -31.35 17.33 64.79
C ARG A 1039 -32.00 16.16 64.01
N GLN A 1040 -31.71 14.88 64.28
CA GLN A 1040 -31.05 14.17 65.39
C GLN A 1040 -29.98 13.22 64.87
#